data_AF-A0A7X9PKS7-F1
#
_entry.id   AF-A0A7X9PKS7-F1
#
_cell.length_a   1.000
_cell.length_b   1.000
_cell.length_c   1.000
_cell.angle_alpha   90.00
_cell.angle_beta   90.00
_cell.angle_gamma   90.00
#
_symmetry.space_group_name_H-M   'P 1'
#
loop_
_entity.id
_entity.type
_entity.pdbx_description
1 polymer ?
#
loop_
_entity_poly.entity_id
_entity_poly.type
_entity_poly.pdbx_seq_one_letter_code
_entity_poly.pdbx_strand_id
1 'polypeptide(L)'
;PQGTSLGVDDNFFTLVCLVGIVFVSHHLFYVKNRLQSILLQLSLLVLMVNIMLATSRRGLIFASVYILIYLIFWLAGWVIKSESLKWFRRNSYIFLLSLIATLSLFGYLLFGVDSFKRNQWLANSSFDKKESVIYLNWLTMTCQTIFKGQLTYTDVQNRNWETDFNSKYPYTGWASGNYHLVDNLNELGLLEVPSDAQGAEIGNWIKPVKRESSCYYYSFFLNGKIEKGKRYVASVYCYLSPDCNISSVKINTWGNLMGIRSWYYDTTKRGTWQKLFVSFEADSGNYRVGIVADKNNDTTFSNLKGSFIYAYPELYEIEKDPKRPITWANNQFIQIDSLPGGNRNIIPKGVSCLKPYRKDFKYIDKDSLLLYTSRLFRYTDNFEFRFNPSVFAYVSPDFDGDEVYLFAGGNIFGHTKHKYDLTKKGTWQKLYLSFTIFEGNAWVDYGFRKKVKTPIDSIKGYVLFAYPLENFLTFDPNNPITWTGSNFKLVYPLIGDNVEIVPKNSVGLKVDRETQSKKMNELSYNENLIVKIKLKNHKERVKTSVYAYVSNDFNGEKVRLGGSTKNIGGNSADYYDSKRKGTWQKLTINNWGTVGDAYISKTFFTFPDAEDFKNLKGYVIFAHPDFKVLNYDPRNPESYTSSTYIREYPLVGENYSIVPTGVAGARYDRTTEGMQWRDLYHSTTVYWSLDVEAGDSVFSSVYCYVSPDFNGSDAKLELRGKVSGQTVSRYNLNAKGEWVLLQARGVSTEKGRV
;
A
#
# COMPACT_ATOMS: atom_id res chain seq x y z
N PRO A 1 -5.32 37.92 -36.55
CA PRO A 1 -5.01 39.05 -35.64
C PRO A 1 -5.02 38.60 -34.17
N GLN A 2 -3.88 38.63 -33.47
CA GLN A 2 -3.80 38.53 -32.01
C GLN A 2 -3.83 39.95 -31.44
N GLY A 3 -4.82 40.29 -30.62
CA GLY A 3 -4.85 41.59 -29.92
C GLY A 3 -6.21 42.28 -29.76
N THR A 4 -7.33 41.71 -30.19
CA THR A 4 -8.66 42.28 -29.89
C THR A 4 -9.45 41.35 -28.99
N SER A 5 -9.57 41.71 -27.71
CA SER A 5 -10.55 41.18 -26.76
C SER A 5 -11.97 41.68 -27.07
N LEU A 6 -12.38 41.54 -28.32
CA LEU A 6 -13.77 41.62 -28.72
C LEU A 6 -14.10 40.22 -29.20
N GLY A 7 -15.20 39.64 -28.71
CA GLY A 7 -15.92 38.59 -29.41
C GLY A 7 -16.44 39.13 -30.74
N VAL A 8 -15.53 39.48 -31.65
CA VAL A 8 -15.83 39.68 -33.05
C VAL A 8 -16.02 38.27 -33.58
N ASP A 9 -17.27 37.93 -33.80
CA ASP A 9 -17.68 36.75 -34.56
C ASP A 9 -16.73 36.61 -35.77
N ASP A 10 -16.03 35.48 -35.91
CA ASP A 10 -15.17 35.18 -37.06
C ASP A 10 -15.94 35.41 -38.38
N ASN A 11 -17.27 35.25 -38.35
CA ASN A 11 -18.15 35.57 -39.47
C ASN A 11 -18.23 37.08 -39.78
N PHE A 12 -18.18 37.97 -38.78
CA PHE A 12 -18.20 39.41 -38.98
C PHE A 12 -16.88 39.91 -39.60
N PHE A 13 -15.74 39.42 -39.12
CA PHE A 13 -14.45 39.73 -39.76
C PHE A 13 -14.40 39.23 -41.20
N THR A 14 -14.89 38.01 -41.43
CA THR A 14 -15.05 37.44 -42.78
C THR A 14 -15.95 38.31 -43.65
N LEU A 15 -17.06 38.84 -43.12
CA LEU A 15 -18.00 39.70 -43.85
C LEU A 15 -17.32 40.98 -44.33
N VAL A 16 -16.52 41.63 -43.48
CA VAL A 16 -15.73 42.82 -43.87
C VAL A 16 -14.76 42.48 -45.00
N CYS A 17 -14.07 41.35 -44.92
CA CYS A 17 -13.18 40.89 -45.99
C CYS A 17 -13.96 40.63 -47.29
N LEU A 18 -15.15 40.04 -47.21
CA LEU A 18 -16.01 39.76 -48.37
C LEU A 18 -16.50 41.03 -49.05
N VAL A 19 -16.90 42.04 -48.30
CA VAL A 19 -17.24 43.37 -48.83
C VAL A 19 -16.03 43.97 -49.57
N GLY A 20 -14.84 43.88 -48.98
CA GLY A 20 -13.59 44.28 -49.63
C GLY A 20 -13.35 43.55 -50.95
N ILE A 21 -13.58 42.23 -50.99
CA ILE A 21 -13.45 41.42 -52.21
C ILE A 21 -14.40 41.91 -53.30
N VAL A 22 -15.66 42.23 -52.97
CA VAL A 22 -16.63 42.73 -53.95
C VAL A 22 -16.16 44.05 -54.58
N PHE A 23 -15.72 45.00 -53.75
CA PHE A 23 -15.19 46.29 -54.24
C PHE A 23 -13.95 46.12 -55.13
N VAL A 24 -12.99 45.30 -54.68
CA VAL A 24 -11.75 45.02 -55.41
C VAL A 24 -12.04 44.29 -56.74
N SER A 25 -12.98 43.34 -56.73
CA SER A 25 -13.30 42.50 -57.89
C SER A 25 -13.89 43.29 -59.04
N HIS A 26 -14.74 44.29 -58.76
CA HIS A 26 -15.30 45.16 -59.79
C HIS A 26 -14.20 45.87 -60.60
N HIS A 27 -13.13 46.29 -59.94
CA HIS A 27 -12.02 47.00 -60.58
C HIS A 27 -11.12 46.11 -61.45
N LEU A 28 -11.24 44.79 -61.39
CA LEU A 28 -10.45 43.86 -62.22
C LEU A 28 -10.80 44.00 -63.72
N PHE A 29 -12.03 44.41 -64.06
CA PHE A 29 -12.54 44.49 -65.43
C PHE A 29 -12.14 45.76 -66.20
N TYR A 30 -11.48 46.73 -65.54
CA TYR A 30 -11.15 48.03 -66.13
C TYR A 30 -9.69 48.13 -66.57
N VAL A 31 -9.41 49.08 -67.48
CA VAL A 31 -8.05 49.44 -67.86
C VAL A 31 -7.32 50.04 -66.66
N LYS A 32 -6.15 49.49 -66.33
CA LYS A 32 -5.31 49.93 -65.22
C LYS A 32 -3.85 50.02 -65.66
N ASN A 33 -3.10 50.92 -65.04
CA ASN A 33 -1.65 50.91 -65.19
C ASN A 33 -1.05 49.68 -64.45
N ARG A 34 0.19 49.30 -64.78
CA ARG A 34 0.82 48.08 -64.25
C ARG A 34 0.87 48.06 -62.71
N LEU A 35 1.19 49.19 -62.08
CA LEU A 35 1.31 49.29 -60.62
C LEU A 35 -0.04 49.11 -59.93
N GLN A 36 -1.08 49.79 -60.39
CA GLN A 36 -2.45 49.66 -59.86
C GLN A 36 -2.97 48.23 -60.01
N SER A 37 -2.68 47.58 -61.15
CA SER A 37 -3.05 46.19 -61.40
C SER A 37 -2.38 45.22 -60.41
N ILE A 38 -1.09 45.42 -60.10
CA ILE A 38 -0.37 44.59 -59.12
C ILE A 38 -0.91 44.81 -57.70
N LEU A 39 -1.07 46.07 -57.28
CA LEU A 39 -1.59 46.40 -55.95
C LEU A 39 -3.00 45.84 -55.73
N LEU A 40 -3.87 45.92 -56.75
CA LEU A 40 -5.22 45.37 -56.70
C LEU A 40 -5.20 43.85 -56.48
N GLN A 41 -4.30 43.13 -57.17
CA GLN A 41 -4.15 41.68 -57.04
C GLN A 41 -3.58 41.26 -55.70
N LEU A 42 -2.63 42.02 -55.16
CA LEU A 42 -2.08 41.79 -53.81
C LEU A 42 -3.14 42.04 -52.74
N SER A 43 -3.92 43.12 -52.85
CA SER A 43 -5.04 43.39 -51.95
C SER A 43 -6.07 42.25 -51.97
N LEU A 44 -6.41 41.75 -53.16
CA LEU A 44 -7.32 40.62 -53.31
C LEU A 44 -6.76 39.34 -52.66
N LEU A 45 -5.45 39.09 -52.82
CA LEU A 45 -4.76 37.97 -52.18
C LEU A 45 -4.82 38.08 -50.65
N VAL A 46 -4.52 39.26 -50.10
CA VAL A 46 -4.55 39.51 -48.66
C VAL A 46 -5.96 39.30 -48.11
N LEU A 47 -6.99 39.82 -48.77
CA LEU A 47 -8.38 39.61 -48.35
C LEU A 47 -8.77 38.12 -48.39
N MET A 48 -8.36 37.40 -49.44
CA MET A 48 -8.63 35.97 -49.58
C MET A 48 -7.94 35.14 -48.49
N VAL A 49 -6.65 35.40 -48.24
CA VAL A 49 -5.88 34.72 -47.19
C VAL A 49 -6.46 35.01 -45.80
N ASN A 50 -6.90 36.24 -45.53
CA ASN A 50 -7.56 36.59 -44.26
C ASN A 50 -8.86 35.82 -44.05
N ILE A 51 -9.69 35.65 -45.10
CA ILE A 51 -10.91 34.82 -45.02
C ILE A 51 -10.55 33.36 -44.72
N MET A 52 -9.52 32.82 -45.37
CA MET A 52 -9.09 31.44 -45.15
C MET A 52 -8.55 31.23 -43.73
N LEU A 53 -7.82 32.19 -43.18
CA LEU A 53 -7.25 32.13 -41.83
C LEU A 53 -8.24 32.47 -40.71
N ALA A 54 -9.42 33.02 -41.03
CA ALA A 54 -10.43 33.41 -40.05
C ALA A 54 -11.20 32.23 -39.42
N THR A 55 -10.89 30.97 -39.78
CA THR A 55 -11.52 29.76 -39.23
C THR A 55 -13.06 29.66 -39.34
N SER A 56 -13.71 30.55 -40.10
CA SER A 56 -15.15 30.55 -40.33
C SER A 56 -15.57 29.55 -41.42
N ARG A 57 -16.48 28.64 -41.09
CA ARG A 57 -17.09 27.72 -42.07
C ARG A 57 -17.80 28.47 -43.19
N ARG A 58 -18.58 29.51 -42.85
CA ARG A 58 -19.30 30.34 -43.82
C ARG A 58 -18.33 31.09 -44.72
N GLY A 59 -17.26 31.65 -44.15
CA GLY A 59 -16.20 32.31 -44.89
C GLY A 59 -15.50 31.42 -45.91
N LEU A 60 -15.14 30.20 -45.50
CA LEU A 60 -14.53 29.22 -46.41
C LEU A 60 -15.47 28.80 -47.54
N ILE A 61 -16.79 28.66 -47.27
CA ILE A 61 -17.79 28.41 -48.32
C ILE A 61 -17.82 29.57 -49.30
N PHE A 62 -17.90 30.82 -48.81
CA PHE A 62 -17.90 32.00 -49.68
C PHE A 62 -16.60 32.15 -50.48
N ALA A 63 -15.43 31.92 -49.88
CA ALA A 63 -14.15 31.91 -50.57
C ALA A 63 -14.12 30.87 -51.69
N SER A 64 -14.63 29.65 -51.42
CA SER A 64 -14.70 28.57 -52.40
C SER A 64 -15.61 28.93 -53.59
N VAL A 65 -16.79 29.49 -53.31
CA VAL A 65 -17.72 29.99 -54.33
C VAL A 65 -17.10 31.13 -55.14
N TYR A 66 -16.44 32.08 -54.47
CA TYR A 66 -15.75 33.18 -55.15
C TYR A 66 -14.66 32.67 -56.08
N ILE A 67 -13.82 31.72 -55.63
CA ILE A 67 -12.76 31.11 -56.45
C ILE A 67 -13.37 30.42 -57.67
N LEU A 68 -14.49 29.70 -57.50
CA LEU A 68 -15.20 29.07 -58.61
C LEU A 68 -15.69 30.10 -59.65
N ILE A 69 -16.38 31.16 -59.20
CA ILE A 69 -16.85 32.25 -60.06
C ILE A 69 -15.67 32.92 -60.77
N TYR A 70 -14.60 33.20 -60.03
CA TYR A 70 -13.37 33.79 -60.54
C TYR A 70 -12.76 32.93 -61.65
N LEU A 71 -12.66 31.61 -61.45
CA LEU A 71 -12.12 30.67 -62.45
C LEU A 71 -13.01 30.62 -63.70
N ILE A 72 -14.34 30.66 -63.55
CA ILE A 72 -15.27 30.71 -64.68
C ILE A 72 -15.02 31.97 -65.52
N PHE A 73 -14.93 33.16 -64.91
CA PHE A 73 -14.63 34.40 -65.64
C PHE A 73 -13.25 34.39 -66.28
N TRP A 74 -12.25 33.83 -65.60
CA TRP A 74 -10.89 33.74 -66.10
C TRP A 74 -10.78 32.83 -67.34
N LEU A 75 -11.44 31.66 -67.31
CA LEU A 75 -11.54 30.73 -68.43
C LEU A 75 -12.41 31.28 -69.57
N ALA A 76 -13.56 31.89 -69.26
CA ALA A 76 -14.44 32.50 -70.25
C ALA A 76 -13.74 33.61 -71.03
N GLY A 77 -12.81 34.36 -70.41
CA GLY A 77 -11.99 35.37 -71.10
C GLY A 77 -10.99 34.82 -72.12
N TRP A 78 -10.83 33.50 -72.25
CA TRP A 78 -10.12 32.88 -73.39
C TRP A 78 -11.02 32.62 -74.59
N VAL A 79 -12.31 32.36 -74.34
CA VAL A 79 -13.29 31.97 -75.37
C VAL A 79 -14.10 33.16 -75.87
N ILE A 80 -14.50 34.05 -74.96
CA ILE A 80 -15.33 35.22 -75.23
C ILE A 80 -14.43 36.43 -75.51
N LYS A 81 -14.50 36.96 -76.73
CA LYS A 81 -13.72 38.14 -77.18
C LYS A 81 -14.29 39.47 -76.65
N SER A 82 -14.50 39.58 -75.34
CA SER A 82 -14.89 40.83 -74.67
C SER A 82 -13.66 41.57 -74.14
N GLU A 83 -13.55 42.87 -74.40
CA GLU A 83 -12.48 43.72 -73.87
C GLU A 83 -12.44 43.70 -72.34
N SER A 84 -13.59 43.72 -71.65
CA SER A 84 -13.65 43.65 -70.18
C SER A 84 -13.05 42.36 -69.62
N LEU A 85 -13.26 41.21 -70.29
CA LEU A 85 -12.72 39.91 -69.87
C LEU A 85 -11.21 39.79 -70.14
N LYS A 86 -10.73 40.44 -71.20
CA LYS A 86 -9.30 40.56 -71.50
C LYS A 86 -8.57 41.35 -70.41
N TRP A 87 -9.16 42.47 -69.96
CA TRP A 87 -8.62 43.24 -68.83
C TRP A 87 -8.69 42.48 -67.52
N PHE A 88 -9.79 41.77 -67.24
CA PHE A 88 -9.93 40.88 -66.08
C PHE A 88 -8.77 39.87 -66.00
N ARG A 89 -8.47 39.15 -67.07
CA ARG A 89 -7.36 38.18 -67.11
C ARG A 89 -6.00 38.83 -66.84
N ARG A 90 -5.75 39.98 -67.47
CA ARG A 90 -4.49 40.73 -67.29
C ARG A 90 -4.34 41.25 -65.86
N ASN A 91 -5.44 41.64 -65.23
CA ASN A 91 -5.47 42.20 -63.88
C ASN A 91 -5.63 41.13 -62.78
N SER A 92 -5.49 39.84 -63.09
CA SER A 92 -5.79 38.80 -62.12
C SER A 92 -4.83 37.59 -62.13
N TYR A 93 -3.95 37.47 -63.13
CA TYR A 93 -3.03 36.33 -63.23
C TYR A 93 -2.06 36.19 -62.04
N ILE A 94 -1.58 37.30 -61.45
CA ILE A 94 -0.70 37.28 -60.27
C ILE A 94 -1.47 36.77 -59.06
N PHE A 95 -2.72 37.22 -58.89
CA PHE A 95 -3.59 36.72 -57.82
C PHE A 95 -3.80 35.21 -57.95
N LEU A 96 -4.13 34.70 -59.15
CA LEU A 96 -4.34 33.27 -59.36
C LEU A 96 -3.08 32.44 -59.04
N LEU A 97 -1.92 32.84 -59.58
CA LEU A 97 -0.65 32.14 -59.32
C LEU A 97 -0.29 32.18 -57.83
N SER A 98 -0.43 33.33 -57.19
CA SER A 98 -0.12 33.49 -55.77
C SER A 98 -1.09 32.71 -54.89
N LEU A 99 -2.37 32.65 -55.25
CA LEU A 99 -3.39 31.88 -54.55
C LEU A 99 -3.10 30.38 -54.63
N ILE A 100 -2.80 29.86 -55.83
CA ILE A 100 -2.43 28.45 -56.03
C ILE A 100 -1.16 28.13 -55.23
N ALA A 101 -0.13 28.98 -55.31
CA ALA A 101 1.10 28.79 -54.54
C ALA A 101 0.84 28.80 -53.03
N THR A 102 0.03 29.72 -52.53
CA THR A 102 -0.32 29.84 -51.11
C THR A 102 -1.10 28.61 -50.61
N LEU A 103 -2.12 28.18 -51.36
CA LEU A 103 -2.91 26.99 -51.03
C LEU A 103 -2.07 25.72 -51.08
N SER A 104 -1.19 25.59 -52.08
CA SER A 104 -0.29 24.43 -52.23
C SER A 104 0.73 24.38 -51.09
N LEU A 105 1.33 25.52 -50.72
CA LEU A 105 2.25 25.61 -49.60
C LEU A 105 1.54 25.26 -48.28
N PHE A 106 0.36 25.82 -48.05
CA PHE A 106 -0.42 25.56 -46.84
C PHE A 106 -0.86 24.08 -46.76
N GLY A 107 -1.32 23.51 -47.87
CA GLY A 107 -1.64 22.09 -47.97
C GLY A 107 -0.43 21.20 -47.75
N TYR A 108 0.75 21.56 -48.27
CA TYR A 108 2.00 20.84 -48.04
C TYR A 108 2.40 20.89 -46.55
N LEU A 109 2.33 22.05 -45.90
CA LEU A 109 2.65 22.19 -44.47
C LEU A 109 1.74 21.33 -43.58
N LEU A 110 0.43 21.26 -43.89
CA LEU A 110 -0.53 20.49 -43.09
C LEU A 110 -0.61 19.00 -43.42
N PHE A 111 -0.36 18.60 -44.67
CA PHE A 111 -0.59 17.22 -45.12
C PHE A 111 0.63 16.55 -45.75
N GLY A 112 1.60 17.32 -46.24
CA GLY A 112 2.83 16.81 -46.86
C GLY A 112 4.00 16.66 -45.88
N VAL A 113 4.04 17.48 -44.84
CA VAL A 113 5.03 17.36 -43.74
C VAL A 113 4.53 16.33 -42.74
N ASP A 114 5.40 15.50 -42.19
CA ASP A 114 5.02 14.55 -41.14
C ASP A 114 4.81 15.25 -39.79
N SER A 115 4.07 14.59 -38.89
CA SER A 115 3.75 15.16 -37.57
C SER A 115 5.00 15.42 -36.71
N PHE A 116 6.05 14.60 -36.83
CA PHE A 116 7.28 14.77 -36.08
C PHE A 116 8.00 16.05 -36.49
N LYS A 117 8.15 16.30 -37.80
CA LYS A 117 8.79 17.50 -38.31
C LYS A 117 7.97 18.76 -38.02
N ARG A 118 6.63 18.69 -38.13
CA ARG A 118 5.75 19.80 -37.69
C ARG A 118 5.93 20.14 -36.22
N ASN A 119 5.95 19.13 -35.35
CA ASN A 119 6.18 19.30 -33.92
C ASN A 119 7.56 19.92 -33.64
N GLN A 120 8.60 19.48 -34.35
CA GLN A 120 9.94 20.07 -34.26
C GLN A 120 9.96 21.55 -34.67
N TRP A 121 9.30 21.92 -35.77
CA TRP A 121 9.21 23.31 -36.20
C TRP A 121 8.46 24.18 -35.19
N LEU A 122 7.34 23.68 -34.67
CA LEU A 122 6.56 24.40 -33.67
C LEU A 122 7.35 24.59 -32.37
N ALA A 123 8.09 23.56 -31.93
CA ALA A 123 8.95 23.63 -30.75
C ALA A 123 10.08 24.66 -30.88
N ASN A 124 10.69 24.76 -32.08
CA ASN A 124 11.71 25.77 -32.40
C ASN A 124 11.16 27.18 -32.65
N SER A 125 9.83 27.33 -32.77
CA SER A 125 9.21 28.64 -33.03
C SER A 125 9.02 29.45 -31.75
N SER A 126 8.86 30.76 -31.89
CA SER A 126 8.45 31.66 -30.79
C SER A 126 6.93 31.63 -30.51
N PHE A 127 6.16 30.87 -31.28
CA PHE A 127 4.71 30.81 -31.09
C PHE A 127 4.33 30.11 -29.79
N ASP A 128 3.18 30.49 -29.24
CA ASP A 128 2.53 29.73 -28.17
C ASP A 128 2.11 28.37 -28.74
N LYS A 129 2.72 27.30 -28.22
CA LYS A 129 2.57 25.95 -28.77
C LYS A 129 1.13 25.48 -28.64
N LYS A 130 0.48 25.79 -27.51
CA LYS A 130 -0.89 25.36 -27.23
C LYS A 130 -1.88 26.10 -28.13
N GLU A 131 -1.79 27.42 -28.23
CA GLU A 131 -2.65 28.22 -29.09
C GLU A 131 -2.47 27.85 -30.57
N SER A 132 -1.24 27.60 -31.00
CA SER A 132 -0.93 27.19 -32.38
C SER A 132 -1.55 25.85 -32.76
N VAL A 133 -1.40 24.84 -31.88
CA VAL A 133 -2.02 23.51 -32.07
C VAL A 133 -3.54 23.63 -32.14
N ILE A 134 -4.14 24.37 -31.21
CA ILE A 134 -5.60 24.60 -31.17
C ILE A 134 -6.05 25.25 -32.47
N TYR A 135 -5.42 26.36 -32.85
CA TYR A 135 -5.78 27.12 -34.05
C TYR A 135 -5.69 26.28 -35.32
N LEU A 136 -4.58 25.57 -35.54
CA LEU A 136 -4.39 24.75 -36.73
C LEU A 136 -5.36 23.56 -36.79
N ASN A 137 -5.73 22.99 -35.63
CA ASN A 137 -6.74 21.94 -35.58
C ASN A 137 -8.13 22.47 -35.91
N TRP A 138 -8.53 23.61 -35.35
CA TRP A 138 -9.79 24.26 -35.72
C TRP A 138 -9.84 24.58 -37.20
N LEU A 139 -8.76 25.15 -37.74
CA LEU A 139 -8.66 25.45 -39.18
C LEU A 139 -8.79 24.19 -40.04
N THR A 140 -8.07 23.12 -39.70
CA THR A 140 -8.14 21.83 -40.42
C THR A 140 -9.55 21.22 -40.32
N MET A 141 -10.16 21.24 -39.14
CA MET A 141 -11.50 20.71 -38.89
C MET A 141 -12.55 21.49 -39.68
N THR A 142 -12.52 22.82 -39.65
CA THR A 142 -13.46 23.66 -40.42
C THR A 142 -13.32 23.42 -41.92
N CYS A 143 -12.10 23.30 -42.44
CA CYS A 143 -11.87 22.95 -43.84
C CYS A 143 -12.40 21.55 -44.19
N GLN A 144 -12.10 20.53 -43.37
CA GLN A 144 -12.48 19.15 -43.69
C GLN A 144 -13.97 18.87 -43.51
N THR A 145 -14.63 19.50 -42.53
CA THR A 145 -16.08 19.33 -42.31
C THR A 145 -16.93 19.87 -43.47
N ILE A 146 -16.41 20.78 -44.30
CA ILE A 146 -17.05 21.21 -45.54
C ILE A 146 -17.12 20.07 -46.57
N PHE A 147 -16.09 19.20 -46.62
CA PHE A 147 -15.95 18.17 -47.65
C PHE A 147 -16.29 16.74 -47.18
N LYS A 148 -16.11 16.41 -45.90
CA LYS A 148 -16.15 15.03 -45.37
C LYS A 148 -17.20 14.76 -44.30
N GLY A 149 -18.06 15.72 -43.93
CA GLY A 149 -19.10 15.51 -42.92
C GLY A 149 -18.56 15.48 -41.48
N GLN A 150 -19.13 14.61 -40.61
CA GLN A 150 -18.80 14.55 -39.17
C GLN A 150 -17.34 14.12 -38.93
N LEU A 151 -16.51 15.07 -38.52
CA LEU A 151 -15.10 14.86 -38.17
C LEU A 151 -14.88 15.48 -36.79
N THR A 152 -14.26 14.74 -35.87
CA THR A 152 -14.08 15.23 -34.49
C THR A 152 -12.74 15.96 -34.34
N TYR A 153 -12.64 16.84 -33.33
CA TYR A 153 -11.38 17.51 -33.01
C TYR A 153 -10.25 16.51 -32.70
N THR A 154 -10.58 15.40 -32.05
CA THR A 154 -9.63 14.34 -31.72
C THR A 154 -9.04 13.69 -32.97
N ASP A 155 -9.85 13.43 -34.00
CA ASP A 155 -9.37 12.85 -35.25
C ASP A 155 -8.34 13.78 -35.93
N VAL A 156 -8.59 15.09 -35.89
CA VAL A 156 -7.65 16.10 -36.42
C VAL A 156 -6.39 16.19 -35.57
N GLN A 157 -6.54 16.25 -34.25
CA GLN A 157 -5.42 16.32 -33.32
C GLN A 157 -4.46 15.15 -33.54
N ASN A 158 -4.99 13.94 -33.65
CA ASN A 158 -4.21 12.73 -33.88
C ASN A 158 -3.52 12.80 -35.25
N ARG A 159 -4.27 13.10 -36.31
CA ARG A 159 -3.69 13.22 -37.66
C ARG A 159 -2.58 14.28 -37.76
N ASN A 160 -2.77 15.44 -37.16
CA ASN A 160 -1.89 16.58 -37.35
C ASN A 160 -0.64 16.52 -36.44
N TRP A 161 -0.77 15.95 -35.24
CA TRP A 161 0.23 16.13 -34.18
C TRP A 161 0.67 14.85 -33.48
N GLU A 162 0.01 13.71 -33.70
CA GLU A 162 0.42 12.44 -33.07
C GLU A 162 1.76 11.97 -33.64
N THR A 163 2.63 11.53 -32.73
CA THR A 163 3.96 11.02 -33.02
C THR A 163 4.25 9.85 -32.10
N ASP A 164 5.06 8.91 -32.55
CA ASP A 164 5.62 7.88 -31.67
C ASP A 164 6.45 8.53 -30.55
N PHE A 165 6.29 8.04 -29.33
CA PHE A 165 7.02 8.54 -28.18
C PHE A 165 8.53 8.29 -28.35
N ASN A 166 9.33 9.34 -28.16
CA ASN A 166 10.78 9.24 -28.16
C ASN A 166 11.37 10.09 -27.03
N SER A 167 12.05 9.44 -26.08
CA SER A 167 12.68 10.09 -24.93
C SER A 167 13.67 11.21 -25.29
N LYS A 168 14.27 11.16 -26.49
CA LYS A 168 15.23 12.18 -26.94
C LYS A 168 14.60 13.54 -27.21
N TYR A 169 13.33 13.60 -27.60
CA TYR A 169 12.77 14.80 -28.24
C TYR A 169 11.53 15.33 -27.50
N PRO A 170 11.60 16.49 -26.82
CA PRO A 170 10.49 17.09 -26.04
C PRO A 170 9.14 17.13 -26.77
N TYR A 171 9.21 17.39 -28.08
CA TYR A 171 8.07 17.59 -28.95
C TYR A 171 7.41 16.31 -29.44
N THR A 172 7.84 15.12 -29.00
CA THR A 172 7.09 13.87 -29.21
C THR A 172 6.02 13.64 -28.14
N GLY A 173 5.57 14.71 -27.48
CA GLY A 173 4.44 14.69 -26.54
C GLY A 173 4.79 14.57 -25.06
N TRP A 174 6.07 14.54 -24.68
CA TRP A 174 6.44 14.45 -23.26
C TRP A 174 6.67 15.79 -22.56
N ALA A 175 6.92 16.86 -23.32
CA ALA A 175 6.92 18.23 -22.81
C ALA A 175 5.61 18.96 -23.16
N SER A 176 4.91 19.43 -22.14
CA SER A 176 3.62 20.11 -22.26
C SER A 176 3.77 21.62 -22.15
N GLY A 177 2.90 22.35 -22.84
CA GLY A 177 2.86 23.81 -22.81
C GLY A 177 4.03 24.43 -23.57
N ASN A 178 4.38 25.65 -23.19
CA ASN A 178 5.52 26.35 -23.77
C ASN A 178 6.82 25.87 -23.10
N TYR A 179 7.89 25.77 -23.88
CA TYR A 179 9.25 25.47 -23.44
C TYR A 179 10.23 25.93 -24.53
N HIS A 180 11.51 26.06 -24.18
CA HIS A 180 12.59 26.17 -25.15
C HIS A 180 13.32 24.82 -25.26
N LEU A 181 13.77 24.50 -26.47
CA LEU A 181 14.63 23.35 -26.69
C LEU A 181 16.04 23.66 -26.23
N VAL A 182 16.63 22.72 -25.50
CA VAL A 182 18.04 22.77 -25.13
C VAL A 182 18.75 21.62 -25.84
N ASP A 183 19.61 21.99 -26.78
CA ASP A 183 20.48 21.05 -27.50
C ASP A 183 21.73 20.73 -26.67
N ASN A 184 22.49 19.72 -27.08
CA ASN A 184 23.81 19.39 -26.52
C ASN A 184 23.83 19.19 -24.99
N LEU A 185 22.90 18.40 -24.45
CA LEU A 185 22.83 18.12 -23.01
C LEU A 185 24.14 17.60 -22.40
N ASN A 186 24.97 16.93 -23.21
CA ASN A 186 26.30 16.45 -22.82
C ASN A 186 27.26 17.59 -22.48
N GLU A 187 27.21 18.71 -23.21
CA GLU A 187 28.01 19.92 -22.91
C GLU A 187 27.56 20.59 -21.61
N LEU A 188 26.29 20.42 -21.24
CA LEU A 188 25.72 20.82 -19.95
C LEU A 188 25.98 19.78 -18.83
N GLY A 189 26.80 18.77 -19.09
CA GLY A 189 27.24 17.77 -18.10
C GLY A 189 26.37 16.53 -17.97
N LEU A 190 25.33 16.35 -18.79
CA LEU A 190 24.52 15.12 -18.79
C LEU A 190 25.08 14.10 -19.79
N LEU A 191 26.11 13.36 -19.41
CA LEU A 191 26.80 12.41 -20.31
C LEU A 191 26.05 11.06 -20.48
N GLU A 192 25.04 10.79 -19.66
CA GLU A 192 24.31 9.51 -19.62
C GLU A 192 23.24 9.38 -20.71
N VAL A 193 23.02 10.42 -21.51
CA VAL A 193 22.02 10.42 -22.60
C VAL A 193 22.70 10.47 -23.97
N PRO A 194 22.02 10.03 -25.04
CA PRO A 194 22.50 10.19 -26.41
C PRO A 194 22.83 11.66 -26.73
N SER A 195 23.88 11.90 -27.52
CA SER A 195 24.36 13.25 -27.84
C SER A 195 23.34 14.11 -28.60
N ASP A 196 22.39 13.49 -29.29
CA ASP A 196 21.28 14.11 -30.01
C ASP A 196 20.02 14.31 -29.13
N ALA A 197 20.06 13.96 -27.84
CA ALA A 197 18.95 14.19 -26.93
C ALA A 197 18.81 15.69 -26.59
N GLN A 198 17.58 16.15 -26.54
CA GLN A 198 17.21 17.54 -26.25
C GLN A 198 16.45 17.64 -24.93
N GLY A 199 16.62 18.76 -24.24
CA GLY A 199 15.91 19.10 -23.01
C GLY A 199 14.76 20.07 -23.25
N ALA A 200 13.79 20.07 -22.34
CA ALA A 200 12.76 21.11 -22.26
C ALA A 200 13.13 22.09 -21.14
N GLU A 201 13.44 23.34 -21.51
CA GLU A 201 13.71 24.42 -20.58
C GLU A 201 12.47 25.23 -20.27
N ILE A 202 12.28 25.47 -18.97
CA ILE A 202 11.20 26.26 -18.41
C ILE A 202 11.79 27.42 -17.62
N GLY A 203 11.42 28.64 -18.04
CA GLY A 203 11.87 29.88 -17.44
C GLY A 203 10.74 30.87 -17.17
N ASN A 204 11.09 32.15 -17.02
CA ASN A 204 10.17 33.22 -16.63
C ASN A 204 9.12 33.59 -17.70
N TRP A 205 9.32 33.17 -18.95
CA TRP A 205 8.42 33.38 -20.09
C TRP A 205 7.22 32.43 -20.09
N ILE A 206 7.23 31.40 -19.23
CA ILE A 206 6.15 30.42 -19.15
C ILE A 206 5.00 30.98 -18.32
N LYS A 207 3.77 30.70 -18.75
CA LYS A 207 2.55 30.97 -17.98
C LYS A 207 2.24 29.76 -17.08
N PRO A 208 2.60 29.77 -15.78
CA PRO A 208 2.34 28.65 -14.90
C PRO A 208 0.85 28.58 -14.52
N VAL A 209 0.46 27.47 -13.89
CA VAL A 209 -0.84 27.39 -13.22
C VAL A 209 -0.79 28.14 -11.90
N LYS A 210 -1.69 29.11 -11.73
CA LYS A 210 -1.81 29.94 -10.53
C LYS A 210 -2.57 29.23 -9.40
N ARG A 211 -2.08 29.39 -8.17
CA ARG A 211 -2.77 29.13 -6.90
C ARG A 211 -2.79 30.42 -6.07
N GLU A 212 -3.48 30.42 -4.93
CA GLU A 212 -3.64 31.62 -4.08
C GLU A 212 -2.30 32.27 -3.68
N SER A 213 -1.32 31.46 -3.27
CA SER A 213 -0.01 31.92 -2.76
C SER A 213 1.20 31.26 -3.44
N SER A 214 0.96 30.53 -4.53
CA SER A 214 1.99 29.80 -5.28
C SER A 214 1.61 29.66 -6.74
N CYS A 215 2.54 29.23 -7.56
CA CYS A 215 2.28 28.79 -8.93
C CYS A 215 3.12 27.56 -9.25
N TYR A 216 2.67 26.78 -10.25
CA TYR A 216 3.37 25.57 -10.64
C TYR A 216 3.34 25.33 -12.14
N TYR A 217 4.40 24.72 -12.64
CA TYR A 217 4.45 24.08 -13.94
C TYR A 217 4.26 22.58 -13.76
N TYR A 218 3.58 21.93 -14.71
CA TYR A 218 3.52 20.48 -14.78
C TYR A 218 3.53 19.99 -16.23
N SER A 219 4.15 18.83 -16.45
CA SER A 219 4.07 18.10 -17.72
C SER A 219 3.92 16.61 -17.46
N PHE A 220 2.91 15.98 -18.07
CA PHE A 220 2.81 14.52 -18.08
C PHE A 220 3.61 13.98 -19.27
N PHE A 221 4.49 13.03 -19.01
CA PHE A 221 5.35 12.45 -20.05
C PHE A 221 5.11 10.96 -20.30
N LEU A 222 4.49 10.23 -19.36
CA LEU A 222 4.14 8.82 -19.55
C LEU A 222 2.74 8.56 -19.03
N ASN A 223 1.93 7.83 -19.80
CA ASN A 223 0.60 7.41 -19.39
C ASN A 223 0.36 5.98 -19.86
N GLY A 224 -0.36 5.18 -19.07
CA GLY A 224 -0.66 3.81 -19.45
C GLY A 224 -1.58 3.10 -18.47
N LYS A 225 -1.71 1.79 -18.65
CA LYS A 225 -2.42 0.88 -17.74
C LYS A 225 -1.41 -0.01 -17.03
N ILE A 226 -1.68 -0.31 -15.76
CA ILE A 226 -0.89 -1.25 -14.99
C ILE A 226 -1.40 -2.67 -15.22
N GLU A 227 -0.47 -3.56 -15.51
CA GLU A 227 -0.68 -4.99 -15.49
C GLU A 227 -0.47 -5.52 -14.07
N LYS A 228 -1.36 -6.43 -13.64
CA LYS A 228 -1.34 -6.99 -12.29
C LYS A 228 -0.02 -7.71 -12.02
N GLY A 229 0.59 -7.43 -10.87
CA GLY A 229 1.83 -8.07 -10.42
C GLY A 229 3.12 -7.48 -11.01
N LYS A 230 3.01 -6.50 -11.92
CA LYS A 230 4.17 -5.81 -12.49
C LYS A 230 4.48 -4.52 -11.75
N ARG A 231 5.77 -4.24 -11.59
CA ARG A 231 6.29 -2.97 -11.06
C ARG A 231 6.98 -2.22 -12.17
N TYR A 232 6.68 -0.93 -12.27
CA TYR A 232 7.28 -0.03 -13.24
C TYR A 232 8.17 0.98 -12.54
N VAL A 233 9.29 1.33 -13.18
CA VAL A 233 10.12 2.46 -12.80
C VAL A 233 10.06 3.47 -13.92
N ALA A 234 9.69 4.70 -13.57
CA ALA A 234 9.79 5.84 -14.47
C ALA A 234 10.85 6.80 -13.95
N SER A 235 11.62 7.39 -14.85
CA SER A 235 12.67 8.33 -14.50
C SER A 235 12.75 9.50 -15.47
N VAL A 236 13.37 10.60 -15.01
CA VAL A 236 13.63 11.79 -15.81
C VAL A 236 14.86 12.50 -15.26
N TYR A 237 15.71 13.05 -16.12
CA TYR A 237 16.81 13.89 -15.69
C TYR A 237 16.32 15.32 -15.49
N CYS A 238 16.75 15.95 -14.41
CA CYS A 238 16.39 17.32 -14.05
C CYS A 238 17.64 18.13 -13.73
N TYR A 239 17.64 19.38 -14.14
CA TYR A 239 18.67 20.36 -13.85
C TYR A 239 18.01 21.67 -13.41
N LEU A 240 18.47 22.23 -12.30
CA LEU A 240 18.13 23.59 -11.87
C LEU A 240 19.36 24.45 -12.05
N SER A 241 19.23 25.60 -12.72
CA SER A 241 20.36 26.53 -12.81
C SER A 241 20.80 27.00 -11.40
N PRO A 242 22.07 27.38 -11.21
CA PRO A 242 22.60 27.77 -9.89
C PRO A 242 21.79 28.88 -9.19
N ASP A 243 21.31 29.85 -9.97
CA ASP A 243 20.51 30.99 -9.53
C ASP A 243 19.00 30.70 -9.46
N CYS A 244 18.57 29.47 -9.80
CA CYS A 244 17.16 29.13 -9.92
C CYS A 244 16.43 29.22 -8.58
N ASN A 245 15.43 30.11 -8.50
CA ASN A 245 14.66 30.34 -7.28
C ASN A 245 13.35 29.51 -7.19
N ILE A 246 13.22 28.43 -7.98
CA ILE A 246 12.15 27.44 -7.82
C ILE A 246 12.22 26.80 -6.43
N SER A 247 11.05 26.61 -5.82
CA SER A 247 10.93 26.10 -4.45
C SER A 247 11.10 24.59 -4.40
N SER A 248 10.51 23.86 -5.35
CA SER A 248 10.72 22.41 -5.49
C SER A 248 10.47 21.92 -6.91
N VAL A 249 11.25 20.94 -7.36
CA VAL A 249 10.98 20.15 -8.56
C VAL A 249 10.86 18.69 -8.16
N LYS A 250 9.88 17.98 -8.72
CA LYS A 250 9.67 16.55 -8.49
C LYS A 250 9.13 15.84 -9.71
N ILE A 251 9.52 14.58 -9.87
CA ILE A 251 8.73 13.61 -10.63
C ILE A 251 7.62 13.08 -9.72
N ASN A 252 6.44 12.83 -10.28
CA ASN A 252 5.28 12.36 -9.55
C ASN A 252 4.44 11.38 -10.37
N THR A 253 3.66 10.55 -9.67
CA THR A 253 2.72 9.59 -10.26
C THR A 253 1.30 9.86 -9.80
N TRP A 254 0.34 9.69 -10.71
CA TRP A 254 -1.09 9.85 -10.45
C TRP A 254 -1.84 8.56 -10.81
N GLY A 255 -2.82 8.21 -9.96
CA GLY A 255 -3.57 6.96 -10.01
C GLY A 255 -3.72 6.31 -8.62
N ASN A 256 -4.42 5.18 -8.55
CA ASN A 256 -4.49 4.34 -7.35
C ASN A 256 -3.28 3.40 -7.30
N LEU A 257 -2.12 3.97 -7.00
CA LEU A 257 -0.82 3.33 -7.11
C LEU A 257 -0.16 3.13 -5.74
N MET A 258 0.64 2.07 -5.62
CA MET A 258 1.55 1.82 -4.50
C MET A 258 3.00 1.99 -4.94
N GLY A 259 3.95 2.14 -4.02
CA GLY A 259 5.36 2.39 -4.29
C GLY A 259 5.80 3.85 -4.08
N ILE A 260 6.98 4.18 -4.60
CA ILE A 260 7.57 5.53 -4.58
C ILE A 260 6.80 6.43 -5.54
N ARG A 261 5.87 7.20 -4.99
CA ARG A 261 4.98 8.01 -5.82
C ARG A 261 5.54 9.35 -6.28
N SER A 262 6.52 9.89 -5.56
CA SER A 262 7.16 11.16 -5.88
C SER A 262 8.62 11.16 -5.49
N TRP A 263 9.45 11.86 -6.26
CA TRP A 263 10.87 12.04 -5.97
C TRP A 263 11.29 13.47 -6.25
N TYR A 264 11.84 14.12 -5.23
CA TYR A 264 12.22 15.53 -5.27
C TYR A 264 13.68 15.69 -5.68
N TYR A 265 13.93 16.69 -6.51
CA TYR A 265 15.26 17.22 -6.76
C TYR A 265 15.84 17.81 -5.47
N ASP A 266 17.11 17.51 -5.18
CA ASP A 266 17.84 18.11 -4.08
C ASP A 266 18.29 19.52 -4.46
N THR A 267 17.52 20.52 -4.03
CA THR A 267 17.78 21.94 -4.31
C THR A 267 19.06 22.46 -3.66
N THR A 268 19.70 21.72 -2.74
CA THR A 268 21.03 22.11 -2.22
C THR A 268 22.14 21.88 -3.24
N LYS A 269 21.87 21.09 -4.29
CA LYS A 269 22.80 20.77 -5.38
C LYS A 269 22.40 21.39 -6.72
N ARG A 270 21.85 22.61 -6.71
CA ARG A 270 21.60 23.37 -7.95
C ARG A 270 22.89 23.47 -8.79
N GLY A 271 22.73 23.57 -10.11
CA GLY A 271 23.83 23.52 -11.06
C GLY A 271 24.31 22.10 -11.38
N THR A 272 23.59 21.07 -10.95
CA THR A 272 23.91 19.67 -11.27
C THR A 272 22.70 18.92 -11.83
N TRP A 273 22.95 17.98 -12.73
CA TRP A 273 21.94 17.03 -13.19
C TRP A 273 21.64 16.00 -12.11
N GLN A 274 20.35 15.73 -11.89
CA GLN A 274 19.88 14.67 -11.00
C GLN A 274 18.85 13.84 -11.73
N LYS A 275 19.03 12.51 -11.73
CA LYS A 275 18.04 11.56 -12.20
C LYS A 275 16.99 11.35 -11.11
N LEU A 276 15.76 11.78 -11.37
CA LEU A 276 14.64 11.56 -10.46
C LEU A 276 13.89 10.31 -10.91
N PHE A 277 13.38 9.52 -9.98
CA PHE A 277 12.67 8.29 -10.31
C PHE A 277 11.47 8.03 -9.40
N VAL A 278 10.47 7.36 -9.96
CA VAL A 278 9.31 6.82 -9.26
C VAL A 278 9.23 5.33 -9.56
N SER A 279 8.76 4.55 -8.60
CA SER A 279 8.62 3.10 -8.72
C SER A 279 7.25 2.73 -8.23
N PHE A 280 6.41 2.15 -9.08
CA PHE A 280 5.00 1.99 -8.77
C PHE A 280 4.41 0.67 -9.29
N GLU A 281 3.39 0.20 -8.58
CA GLU A 281 2.61 -1.00 -8.90
C GLU A 281 1.14 -0.80 -8.48
N ALA A 282 0.25 -1.61 -9.02
CA ALA A 282 -1.15 -1.69 -8.62
C ALA A 282 -1.76 -3.02 -9.09
N ASP A 283 -2.89 -3.41 -8.52
CA ASP A 283 -3.65 -4.57 -9.01
C ASP A 283 -4.33 -4.29 -10.36
N SER A 284 -4.72 -3.04 -10.60
CA SER A 284 -5.28 -2.55 -11.86
C SER A 284 -5.33 -1.02 -11.87
N GLY A 285 -5.52 -0.42 -13.05
CA GLY A 285 -5.83 1.00 -13.19
C GLY A 285 -4.91 1.73 -14.17
N ASN A 286 -5.24 3.00 -14.42
CA ASN A 286 -4.42 3.88 -15.24
C ASN A 286 -3.37 4.57 -14.36
N TYR A 287 -2.18 4.77 -14.91
CA TYR A 287 -1.15 5.62 -14.33
C TYR A 287 -0.85 6.80 -15.24
N ARG A 288 -0.42 7.90 -14.62
CA ARG A 288 0.25 9.02 -15.29
C ARG A 288 1.52 9.35 -14.54
N VAL A 289 2.60 9.64 -15.25
CA VAL A 289 3.87 10.12 -14.71
C VAL A 289 4.19 11.46 -15.32
N GLY A 290 4.70 12.36 -14.49
CA GLY A 290 4.97 13.73 -14.90
C GLY A 290 5.92 14.44 -13.95
N ILE A 291 6.41 15.59 -14.40
CA ILE A 291 7.25 16.50 -13.62
C ILE A 291 6.39 17.66 -13.12
N VAL A 292 6.68 18.13 -11.92
CA VAL A 292 6.07 19.31 -11.30
C VAL A 292 7.17 20.21 -10.77
N ALA A 293 7.10 21.50 -11.10
CA ALA A 293 7.96 22.54 -10.56
C ALA A 293 7.09 23.59 -9.85
N ASP A 294 7.23 23.71 -8.54
CA ASP A 294 6.47 24.63 -7.71
C ASP A 294 7.33 25.85 -7.32
N LYS A 295 6.73 27.04 -7.46
CA LYS A 295 7.26 28.30 -6.94
C LYS A 295 6.31 28.83 -5.87
N ASN A 296 6.78 28.84 -4.63
CA ASN A 296 6.04 29.40 -3.51
C ASN A 296 6.24 30.91 -3.44
N ASN A 297 5.28 31.59 -2.81
CA ASN A 297 5.26 33.04 -2.59
C ASN A 297 5.31 33.86 -3.90
N ASP A 298 4.87 33.27 -5.00
CA ASP A 298 4.67 33.95 -6.28
C ASP A 298 3.50 33.29 -7.01
N THR A 299 2.70 34.07 -7.72
CA THR A 299 1.55 33.57 -8.48
C THR A 299 1.83 33.47 -9.98
N THR A 300 3.00 33.93 -10.43
CA THR A 300 3.49 33.80 -11.81
C THR A 300 4.98 33.40 -11.81
N PHE A 301 5.52 33.10 -12.98
CA PHE A 301 6.97 32.91 -13.17
C PHE A 301 7.68 34.19 -13.60
N SER A 302 7.02 35.35 -13.57
CA SER A 302 7.62 36.62 -14.04
C SER A 302 8.88 37.01 -13.25
N ASN A 303 8.96 36.65 -11.97
CA ASN A 303 10.14 36.86 -11.12
C ASN A 303 11.02 35.61 -10.95
N LEU A 304 10.84 34.60 -11.81
CA LEU A 304 11.69 33.43 -11.80
C LEU A 304 13.11 33.83 -12.21
N LYS A 305 14.06 33.56 -11.33
CA LYS A 305 15.49 33.64 -11.65
C LYS A 305 15.93 32.27 -12.15
N GLY A 306 16.86 32.25 -13.09
CA GLY A 306 17.32 31.02 -13.70
C GLY A 306 16.24 30.24 -14.46
N SER A 307 16.52 28.97 -14.73
CA SER A 307 15.62 28.07 -15.41
C SER A 307 15.71 26.65 -14.84
N PHE A 308 14.71 25.83 -15.16
CA PHE A 308 14.83 24.39 -14.98
C PHE A 308 14.72 23.66 -16.31
N ILE A 309 15.54 22.64 -16.46
CA ILE A 309 15.59 21.80 -17.65
C ILE A 309 15.24 20.38 -17.21
N TYR A 310 14.42 19.69 -17.98
CA TYR A 310 14.19 18.27 -17.81
C TYR A 310 14.25 17.54 -19.13
N ALA A 311 14.78 16.32 -19.10
CA ALA A 311 15.13 15.58 -20.31
C ALA A 311 15.01 14.08 -20.11
N TYR A 312 14.85 13.40 -21.25
CA TYR A 312 14.99 11.96 -21.38
C TYR A 312 14.13 11.15 -20.39
N PRO A 313 12.79 11.28 -20.46
CA PRO A 313 11.89 10.46 -19.65
C PRO A 313 11.95 8.99 -20.08
N GLU A 314 12.08 8.09 -19.11
CA GLU A 314 12.17 6.64 -19.33
C GLU A 314 11.11 5.91 -18.53
N LEU A 315 10.65 4.77 -19.05
CA LEU A 315 9.77 3.82 -18.37
C LEU A 315 10.26 2.41 -18.66
N TYR A 316 10.45 1.61 -17.62
CA TYR A 316 10.76 0.20 -17.76
C TYR A 316 10.12 -0.62 -16.64
N GLU A 317 9.89 -1.90 -16.92
CA GLU A 317 9.43 -2.88 -15.95
C GLU A 317 10.62 -3.40 -15.12
N ILE A 318 10.39 -3.67 -13.84
CA ILE A 318 11.40 -4.26 -12.96
C ILE A 318 10.78 -5.34 -12.08
N GLU A 319 11.49 -6.45 -11.92
CA GLU A 319 11.11 -7.49 -10.97
C GLU A 319 11.40 -7.06 -9.53
N LYS A 320 10.64 -7.63 -8.59
CA LYS A 320 10.87 -7.42 -7.16
C LYS A 320 12.19 -8.07 -6.75
N ASP A 321 13.16 -7.25 -6.35
CA ASP A 321 14.47 -7.72 -5.88
C ASP A 321 14.78 -7.11 -4.50
N PRO A 322 14.79 -7.92 -3.42
CA PRO A 322 15.06 -7.41 -2.08
C PRO A 322 16.43 -6.72 -1.95
N LYS A 323 17.40 -7.00 -2.84
CA LYS A 323 18.72 -6.35 -2.85
C LYS A 323 18.67 -4.88 -3.29
N ARG A 324 17.60 -4.47 -3.99
CA ARG A 324 17.49 -3.17 -4.65
C ARG A 324 16.34 -2.35 -4.07
N PRO A 325 16.60 -1.32 -3.24
CA PRO A 325 15.56 -0.53 -2.59
C PRO A 325 14.52 0.08 -3.54
N ILE A 326 14.89 0.39 -4.78
CA ILE A 326 13.97 0.88 -5.80
C ILE A 326 12.79 -0.07 -6.07
N THR A 327 12.91 -1.36 -5.76
CA THR A 327 11.88 -2.36 -6.02
C THR A 327 10.92 -2.60 -4.86
N TRP A 328 11.16 -2.00 -3.68
CA TRP A 328 10.35 -2.25 -2.48
C TRP A 328 10.10 -1.03 -1.59
N ALA A 329 10.84 0.06 -1.74
CA ALA A 329 10.62 1.29 -0.99
C ALA A 329 9.30 1.97 -1.41
N ASN A 330 8.69 2.71 -0.49
CA ASN A 330 7.48 3.51 -0.76
C ASN A 330 7.71 5.02 -0.70
N ASN A 331 8.87 5.45 -0.19
CA ASN A 331 9.24 6.86 -0.05
C ASN A 331 10.57 7.13 -0.76
N GLN A 332 10.89 8.40 -0.99
CA GLN A 332 12.21 8.81 -1.46
C GLN A 332 13.29 8.41 -0.45
N PHE A 333 14.47 8.03 -0.95
CA PHE A 333 15.56 7.57 -0.11
C PHE A 333 16.92 7.97 -0.67
N ILE A 334 17.95 7.83 0.15
CA ILE A 334 19.34 7.89 -0.29
C ILE A 334 19.86 6.46 -0.36
N GLN A 335 20.28 6.01 -1.53
CA GLN A 335 20.87 4.70 -1.70
C GLN A 335 22.28 4.67 -1.13
N ILE A 336 22.62 3.61 -0.40
CA ILE A 336 23.95 3.37 0.15
C ILE A 336 24.38 1.97 -0.28
N ASP A 337 25.37 1.91 -1.17
CA ASP A 337 25.88 0.64 -1.72
C ASP A 337 27.00 0.03 -0.86
N SER A 338 27.72 0.87 -0.12
CA SER A 338 28.76 0.43 0.82
C SER A 338 28.17 0.25 2.22
N LEU A 339 27.82 -0.99 2.57
CA LEU A 339 27.22 -1.33 3.87
C LEU A 339 28.22 -1.04 5.04
N PRO A 340 27.87 -0.16 5.99
CA PRO A 340 28.71 0.16 7.13
C PRO A 340 28.57 -0.88 8.26
N GLY A 341 29.37 -0.72 9.32
CA GLY A 341 29.19 -1.42 10.59
C GLY A 341 29.97 -2.71 10.77
N GLY A 342 30.04 -3.16 12.02
CA GLY A 342 30.45 -4.53 12.35
C GLY A 342 29.45 -5.54 11.75
N ASN A 343 29.79 -6.83 11.76
CA ASN A 343 28.91 -7.97 11.41
C ASN A 343 28.12 -7.93 10.08
N ARG A 344 28.46 -7.06 9.11
CA ARG A 344 27.78 -6.96 7.79
C ARG A 344 27.65 -8.28 7.03
N ASN A 345 28.45 -9.30 7.36
CA ASN A 345 28.43 -10.63 6.76
C ASN A 345 27.08 -11.36 6.95
N ILE A 346 26.22 -10.92 7.88
CA ILE A 346 24.85 -11.47 8.02
C ILE A 346 23.93 -11.05 6.86
N ILE A 347 24.31 -10.04 6.09
CA ILE A 347 23.56 -9.54 4.93
C ILE A 347 24.09 -10.21 3.67
N PRO A 348 23.20 -10.66 2.76
CA PRO A 348 23.63 -11.22 1.48
C PRO A 348 24.51 -10.26 0.67
N LYS A 349 25.40 -10.84 -0.15
CA LYS A 349 26.28 -10.08 -1.03
C LYS A 349 25.50 -9.33 -2.12
N GLY A 350 25.96 -8.12 -2.46
CA GLY A 350 25.39 -7.28 -3.52
C GLY A 350 24.12 -6.52 -3.12
N VAL A 351 23.86 -6.38 -1.82
CA VAL A 351 22.71 -5.62 -1.29
C VAL A 351 23.03 -4.14 -1.21
N SER A 352 22.18 -3.30 -1.79
CA SER A 352 22.12 -1.87 -1.52
C SER A 352 21.12 -1.60 -0.41
N CYS A 353 21.39 -0.60 0.43
CA CYS A 353 20.49 -0.23 1.51
C CYS A 353 19.89 1.17 1.32
N LEU A 354 18.72 1.35 1.92
CA LEU A 354 17.98 2.59 1.93
C LEU A 354 18.29 3.36 3.21
N LYS A 355 18.69 4.62 3.05
CA LYS A 355 18.70 5.61 4.12
C LYS A 355 17.45 6.51 3.97
N PRO A 356 16.57 6.58 4.96
CA PRO A 356 15.40 7.45 4.95
C PRO A 356 15.75 8.90 4.64
N TYR A 357 14.98 9.54 3.76
CA TYR A 357 15.18 10.94 3.40
C TYR A 357 14.61 11.85 4.50
N ARG A 358 15.41 12.84 4.94
CA ARG A 358 15.08 13.66 6.12
C ARG A 358 13.76 14.43 6.00
N LYS A 359 13.35 14.79 4.79
CA LYS A 359 12.09 15.50 4.54
C LYS A 359 10.85 14.64 4.83
N ASP A 360 10.99 13.32 4.93
CA ASP A 360 9.88 12.41 5.24
C ASP A 360 9.66 12.21 6.75
N PHE A 361 10.45 12.87 7.60
CA PHE A 361 10.31 12.76 9.04
C PHE A 361 9.14 13.65 9.47
N LYS A 362 8.17 13.07 10.14
CA LYS A 362 6.94 13.74 10.56
C LYS A 362 7.01 14.05 12.05
N TYR A 363 6.68 15.29 12.39
CA TYR A 363 6.41 15.68 13.77
C TYR A 363 4.94 15.43 14.08
N ILE A 364 4.67 14.79 15.23
CA ILE A 364 3.32 14.51 15.74
C ILE A 364 3.16 15.30 17.04
N ASP A 365 2.46 16.44 16.95
CA ASP A 365 2.29 17.41 18.04
C ASP A 365 1.75 16.76 19.33
N LYS A 366 0.69 15.96 19.18
CA LYS A 366 -0.04 15.35 20.31
C LYS A 366 0.86 14.50 21.21
N ASP A 367 1.84 13.82 20.62
CA ASP A 367 2.72 12.89 21.32
C ASP A 367 4.14 13.44 21.50
N SER A 368 4.37 14.68 21.04
CA SER A 368 5.69 15.31 20.97
C SER A 368 6.73 14.36 20.37
N LEU A 369 6.40 13.81 19.19
CA LEU A 369 7.12 12.70 18.58
C LEU A 369 7.61 13.04 17.18
N LEU A 370 8.91 12.85 16.93
CA LEU A 370 9.48 12.83 15.59
C LEU A 370 9.54 11.38 15.11
N LEU A 371 8.93 11.10 13.95
CA LEU A 371 8.73 9.75 13.42
C LEU A 371 9.09 9.67 11.94
N TYR A 372 9.84 8.64 11.57
CA TYR A 372 9.85 8.13 10.20
C TYR A 372 9.16 6.77 10.18
N THR A 373 8.19 6.60 9.28
CA THR A 373 7.55 5.31 9.04
C THR A 373 7.27 5.17 7.55
N SER A 374 7.55 3.98 7.00
CA SER A 374 7.24 3.66 5.61
C SER A 374 6.67 2.25 5.51
N ARG A 375 5.73 2.07 4.60
CA ARG A 375 5.12 0.77 4.36
C ARG A 375 6.11 -0.14 3.66
N LEU A 376 6.09 -1.41 4.02
CA LEU A 376 6.88 -2.48 3.40
C LEU A 376 5.99 -3.45 2.65
N PHE A 377 4.99 -4.01 3.34
CA PHE A 377 4.08 -5.01 2.79
C PHE A 377 2.63 -4.67 3.11
N ARG A 378 1.72 -5.18 2.28
CA ARG A 378 0.26 -5.07 2.45
C ARG A 378 -0.37 -6.41 2.12
N TYR A 379 -1.33 -6.82 2.94
CA TYR A 379 -2.01 -8.10 2.84
C TYR A 379 -3.52 -7.89 2.78
N THR A 380 -4.17 -8.69 1.95
CA THR A 380 -5.62 -8.76 1.79
C THR A 380 -6.07 -10.20 2.05
N ASP A 381 -7.05 -10.39 2.93
CA ASP A 381 -7.87 -11.59 3.16
C ASP A 381 -7.18 -12.95 2.86
N ASN A 382 -6.18 -13.32 3.68
CA ASN A 382 -5.62 -14.67 3.65
C ASN A 382 -5.31 -15.16 5.08
N PHE A 383 -6.25 -15.95 5.61
CA PHE A 383 -6.31 -16.37 7.02
C PHE A 383 -5.58 -17.70 7.29
N GLU A 384 -5.10 -18.38 6.26
CA GLU A 384 -4.51 -19.71 6.39
C GLU A 384 -3.04 -19.69 6.80
N PHE A 385 -2.35 -18.60 6.50
CA PHE A 385 -0.91 -18.48 6.71
C PHE A 385 -0.55 -17.61 7.91
N ARG A 386 0.60 -17.93 8.47
CA ARG A 386 1.38 -17.03 9.31
C ARG A 386 2.39 -16.29 8.45
N PHE A 387 2.31 -14.97 8.49
CA PHE A 387 3.17 -14.04 7.78
C PHE A 387 4.45 -13.82 8.58
N ASN A 388 5.60 -14.07 7.96
CA ASN A 388 6.92 -13.87 8.55
C ASN A 388 7.77 -12.88 7.74
N PRO A 389 7.39 -11.58 7.71
CA PRO A 389 8.19 -10.56 7.07
C PRO A 389 9.43 -10.23 7.90
N SER A 390 10.51 -9.83 7.24
CA SER A 390 11.73 -9.38 7.89
C SER A 390 12.43 -8.29 7.10
N VAL A 391 13.28 -7.53 7.78
CA VAL A 391 14.17 -6.52 7.19
C VAL A 391 15.45 -6.43 8.03
N PHE A 392 16.59 -6.17 7.41
CA PHE A 392 17.80 -5.84 8.15
C PHE A 392 17.84 -4.35 8.45
N ALA A 393 18.19 -3.99 9.68
CA ALA A 393 18.37 -2.62 10.11
C ALA A 393 19.77 -2.40 10.67
N TYR A 394 20.39 -1.27 10.32
CA TYR A 394 21.61 -0.75 10.93
C TYR A 394 21.31 0.59 11.57
N VAL A 395 21.86 0.79 12.76
CA VAL A 395 21.72 2.04 13.51
C VAL A 395 23.12 2.57 13.78
N SER A 396 23.41 3.82 13.38
CA SER A 396 24.73 4.41 13.59
C SER A 396 25.06 4.60 15.07
N PRO A 397 26.35 4.57 15.47
CA PRO A 397 26.75 4.70 16.89
C PRO A 397 26.22 5.97 17.58
N ASP A 398 26.19 7.08 16.85
CA ASP A 398 25.74 8.41 17.28
C ASP A 398 24.22 8.60 17.22
N PHE A 399 23.44 7.57 16.83
CA PHE A 399 21.99 7.65 16.78
C PHE A 399 21.38 7.90 18.16
N ASP A 400 20.49 8.88 18.23
CA ASP A 400 19.86 9.37 19.47
C ASP A 400 18.32 9.26 19.47
N GLY A 401 17.76 8.45 18.59
CA GLY A 401 16.34 8.10 18.63
C GLY A 401 16.02 7.02 19.67
N ASP A 402 14.76 6.96 20.08
CA ASP A 402 14.30 6.08 21.17
C ASP A 402 13.97 4.66 20.70
N GLU A 403 13.66 4.50 19.41
CA GLU A 403 13.25 3.20 18.88
C GLU A 403 13.50 3.13 17.37
N VAL A 404 13.98 1.97 16.90
CA VAL A 404 13.95 1.54 15.50
C VAL A 404 13.20 0.22 15.45
N TYR A 405 12.28 0.05 14.50
CA TYR A 405 11.35 -1.08 14.54
C TYR A 405 10.88 -1.56 13.17
N LEU A 406 10.43 -2.82 13.17
CA LEU A 406 9.50 -3.40 12.21
C LEU A 406 8.18 -3.64 12.95
N PHE A 407 7.05 -3.29 12.35
CA PHE A 407 5.73 -3.33 12.98
C PHE A 407 4.65 -3.75 11.98
N ALA A 408 3.66 -4.52 12.44
CA ALA A 408 2.47 -4.84 11.67
C ALA A 408 1.20 -4.29 12.35
N GLY A 409 0.29 -3.79 11.53
CA GLY A 409 -1.03 -3.30 11.92
C GLY A 409 -2.18 -4.05 11.24
N GLY A 410 -3.39 -3.87 11.75
CA GLY A 410 -4.62 -4.58 11.34
C GLY A 410 -5.21 -5.41 12.48
N ASN A 411 -6.27 -6.19 12.20
CA ASN A 411 -6.79 -7.16 13.17
C ASN A 411 -5.97 -8.45 13.06
N ILE A 412 -4.79 -8.42 13.66
CA ILE A 412 -3.76 -9.46 13.57
C ILE A 412 -3.36 -9.97 14.96
N PHE A 413 -2.68 -11.11 15.02
CA PHE A 413 -2.15 -11.66 16.28
C PHE A 413 -0.82 -12.40 16.08
N GLY A 414 0.02 -12.41 17.13
CA GLY A 414 1.36 -13.02 17.11
C GLY A 414 2.46 -12.02 17.48
N HIS A 415 3.67 -12.22 16.95
CA HIS A 415 4.79 -11.29 17.06
C HIS A 415 4.65 -10.16 16.03
N THR A 416 3.98 -9.08 16.42
CA THR A 416 3.60 -7.98 15.52
C THR A 416 4.52 -6.77 15.59
N LYS A 417 5.50 -6.73 16.50
CA LYS A 417 6.50 -5.68 16.57
C LYS A 417 7.85 -6.24 16.99
N HIS A 418 8.90 -5.88 16.27
CA HIS A 418 10.29 -6.22 16.58
C HIS A 418 11.12 -4.94 16.62
N LYS A 419 11.72 -4.66 17.78
CA LYS A 419 12.58 -3.48 17.97
C LYS A 419 14.05 -3.82 17.76
N TYR A 420 14.81 -2.90 17.19
CA TYR A 420 16.27 -2.99 17.20
C TYR A 420 16.79 -2.83 18.64
N ASP A 421 17.77 -3.64 19.04
CA ASP A 421 18.47 -3.48 20.31
C ASP A 421 19.47 -2.32 20.23
N LEU A 422 19.07 -1.16 20.73
CA LEU A 422 19.86 0.08 20.73
C LEU A 422 21.11 0.02 21.61
N THR A 423 21.31 -1.03 22.42
CA THR A 423 22.59 -1.23 23.12
C THR A 423 23.70 -1.71 22.17
N LYS A 424 23.32 -2.22 20.99
CA LYS A 424 24.23 -2.77 19.97
C LYS A 424 24.34 -1.89 18.72
N LYS A 425 24.18 -0.57 18.85
CA LYS A 425 24.41 0.39 17.76
C LYS A 425 25.78 0.18 17.10
N GLY A 426 25.87 0.47 15.81
CA GLY A 426 27.03 0.18 14.96
C GLY A 426 27.03 -1.24 14.37
N THR A 427 25.96 -2.00 14.54
CA THR A 427 25.81 -3.36 13.98
C THR A 427 24.51 -3.54 13.23
N TRP A 428 24.45 -4.55 12.36
CA TRP A 428 23.22 -4.96 11.70
C TRP A 428 22.44 -5.97 12.54
N GLN A 429 21.12 -5.83 12.53
CA GLN A 429 20.18 -6.77 13.16
C GLN A 429 19.06 -7.12 12.18
N LYS A 430 18.66 -8.40 12.13
CA LYS A 430 17.48 -8.84 11.38
C LYS A 430 16.25 -8.64 12.25
N LEU A 431 15.42 -7.67 11.89
CA LEU A 431 14.10 -7.49 12.48
C LEU A 431 13.13 -8.37 11.73
N TYR A 432 12.28 -9.13 12.44
CA TYR A 432 11.29 -10.00 11.82
C TYR A 432 10.00 -9.99 12.62
N LEU A 433 8.88 -10.21 11.95
CA LEU A 433 7.58 -10.42 12.58
C LEU A 433 7.13 -11.86 12.38
N SER A 434 6.14 -12.31 13.13
CA SER A 434 5.46 -13.56 12.86
C SER A 434 4.03 -13.48 13.35
N PHE A 435 3.09 -13.24 12.43
CA PHE A 435 1.71 -12.95 12.79
C PHE A 435 0.72 -13.57 11.81
N THR A 436 -0.51 -13.74 12.26
CA THR A 436 -1.62 -14.21 11.44
C THR A 436 -2.69 -13.12 11.39
N ILE A 437 -3.33 -12.98 10.23
CA ILE A 437 -4.46 -12.09 10.05
C ILE A 437 -5.68 -12.80 10.63
N PHE A 438 -6.40 -12.14 11.54
CA PHE A 438 -7.66 -12.68 12.06
C PHE A 438 -8.83 -12.23 11.19
N GLU A 439 -8.89 -10.94 10.83
CA GLU A 439 -9.92 -10.37 9.96
C GLU A 439 -9.39 -9.16 9.17
N GLY A 440 -9.90 -8.99 7.94
CA GLY A 440 -9.64 -7.82 7.11
C GLY A 440 -8.19 -7.69 6.65
N ASN A 441 -7.76 -6.44 6.46
CA ASN A 441 -6.45 -6.14 5.90
C ASN A 441 -5.37 -5.97 6.98
N ALA A 442 -4.14 -6.34 6.61
CA ALA A 442 -2.95 -6.09 7.41
C ALA A 442 -1.87 -5.38 6.60
N TRP A 443 -0.95 -4.73 7.30
CA TRP A 443 0.20 -4.07 6.68
C TRP A 443 1.42 -4.17 7.59
N VAL A 444 2.60 -4.06 6.99
CA VAL A 444 3.88 -4.05 7.69
C VAL A 444 4.59 -2.75 7.37
N ASP A 445 5.00 -2.04 8.40
CA ASP A 445 5.76 -0.79 8.30
C ASP A 445 7.12 -0.96 9.01
N TYR A 446 8.12 -0.24 8.54
CA TYR A 446 9.41 -0.08 9.21
C TYR A 446 9.66 1.39 9.49
N GLY A 447 10.44 1.68 10.52
CA GLY A 447 10.65 3.05 10.93
C GLY A 447 11.48 3.24 12.18
N PHE A 448 11.53 4.49 12.61
CA PHE A 448 12.14 4.88 13.87
C PHE A 448 11.45 6.12 14.44
N ARG A 449 11.57 6.32 15.75
CA ARG A 449 10.97 7.47 16.41
C ARG A 449 11.84 8.02 17.55
N LYS A 450 11.62 9.29 17.86
CA LYS A 450 12.26 10.04 18.94
C LYS A 450 11.24 10.97 19.60
N LYS A 451 11.15 10.94 20.91
CA LYS A 451 10.46 11.96 21.71
C LYS A 451 11.27 13.23 21.66
N VAL A 452 10.58 14.32 21.35
CA VAL A 452 11.15 15.64 21.15
C VAL A 452 10.36 16.65 21.97
N LYS A 453 10.92 17.83 22.22
CA LYS A 453 10.22 18.92 22.91
C LYS A 453 9.60 19.89 21.91
N THR A 454 10.21 20.01 20.73
CA THR A 454 9.81 20.99 19.72
C THR A 454 9.90 20.41 18.30
N PRO A 455 9.18 20.99 17.32
CA PRO A 455 9.25 20.57 15.92
C PRO A 455 10.63 20.79 15.26
N ILE A 456 11.48 21.66 15.85
CA ILE A 456 12.83 21.95 15.32
C ILE A 456 13.88 20.94 15.79
N ASP A 457 13.54 20.11 16.79
CA ASP A 457 14.42 19.04 17.24
C ASP A 457 14.71 18.07 16.09
N SER A 458 15.91 17.49 16.11
CA SER A 458 16.35 16.58 15.07
C SER A 458 16.91 15.29 15.65
N ILE A 459 17.08 14.29 14.78
CA ILE A 459 17.74 13.03 15.09
C ILE A 459 19.20 13.14 14.67
N LYS A 460 20.11 12.80 15.58
CA LYS A 460 21.52 12.57 15.30
C LYS A 460 21.70 11.15 14.77
N GLY A 461 22.78 10.93 14.01
CA GLY A 461 23.03 9.65 13.36
C GLY A 461 22.06 9.31 12.24
N TYR A 462 22.01 8.03 11.87
CA TYR A 462 21.18 7.53 10.78
C TYR A 462 20.81 6.05 10.98
N VAL A 463 19.72 5.66 10.32
CA VAL A 463 19.27 4.28 10.24
C VAL A 463 19.28 3.85 8.78
N LEU A 464 19.72 2.62 8.51
CA LEU A 464 19.68 2.00 7.19
C LEU A 464 18.77 0.78 7.24
N PHE A 465 17.97 0.58 6.20
CA PHE A 465 17.13 -0.61 6.03
C PHE A 465 17.52 -1.35 4.75
N ALA A 466 17.56 -2.68 4.81
CA ALA A 466 18.04 -3.51 3.71
C ALA A 466 17.33 -4.86 3.64
N TYR A 467 17.27 -5.40 2.43
CA TYR A 467 16.94 -6.79 2.14
C TYR A 467 15.66 -7.31 2.83
N PRO A 468 14.49 -6.71 2.52
CA PRO A 468 13.24 -7.20 3.09
C PRO A 468 12.86 -8.55 2.49
N LEU A 469 12.47 -9.49 3.34
CA LEU A 469 11.98 -10.81 2.93
C LEU A 469 10.61 -11.07 3.49
N GLU A 470 9.89 -11.97 2.84
CA GLU A 470 8.55 -12.39 3.21
C GLU A 470 8.42 -13.90 3.03
N ASN A 471 8.00 -14.58 4.09
CA ASN A 471 7.67 -15.99 4.07
C ASN A 471 6.25 -16.20 4.57
N PHE A 472 5.56 -17.20 4.01
CA PHE A 472 4.24 -17.63 4.43
C PHE A 472 4.36 -19.04 4.99
N LEU A 473 3.96 -19.23 6.24
CA LEU A 473 4.18 -20.47 6.98
C LEU A 473 2.84 -21.03 7.44
N THR A 474 2.69 -22.35 7.36
CA THR A 474 1.60 -23.07 8.03
C THR A 474 1.99 -23.34 9.48
N PHE A 475 1.00 -23.62 10.34
CA PHE A 475 1.27 -24.00 11.72
C PHE A 475 2.04 -25.32 11.79
N ASP A 476 3.19 -25.33 12.48
CA ASP A 476 3.99 -26.51 12.78
C ASP A 476 4.40 -26.49 14.26
N PRO A 477 3.98 -27.48 15.07
CA PRO A 477 4.32 -27.54 16.50
C PRO A 477 5.84 -27.60 16.75
N ASN A 478 6.62 -28.14 15.81
CA ASN A 478 8.06 -28.29 15.91
C ASN A 478 8.84 -27.07 15.38
N ASN A 479 8.14 -26.06 14.85
CA ASN A 479 8.76 -24.84 14.34
C ASN A 479 8.24 -23.60 15.09
N PRO A 480 8.89 -23.18 16.19
CA PRO A 480 8.49 -22.04 17.01
C PRO A 480 8.13 -20.74 16.28
N ILE A 481 8.70 -20.49 15.10
CA ILE A 481 8.36 -19.29 14.31
C ILE A 481 6.89 -19.29 13.91
N THR A 482 6.21 -20.44 13.82
CA THR A 482 4.81 -20.55 13.37
C THR A 482 3.80 -20.33 14.51
N TRP A 483 4.24 -20.12 15.75
CA TRP A 483 3.34 -19.86 16.89
C TRP A 483 3.89 -18.89 17.96
N THR A 484 5.12 -18.38 17.82
CA THR A 484 5.67 -17.33 18.70
C THR A 484 4.84 -16.04 18.75
N GLY A 485 4.84 -15.34 19.89
CA GLY A 485 4.32 -13.97 20.05
C GLY A 485 5.39 -12.91 20.31
N SER A 486 6.67 -13.30 20.30
CA SER A 486 7.82 -12.45 20.63
C SER A 486 9.07 -12.85 19.82
N ASN A 487 10.17 -12.10 19.95
CA ASN A 487 11.48 -12.61 19.53
C ASN A 487 11.95 -13.69 20.52
N PHE A 488 12.64 -14.70 20.03
CA PHE A 488 12.95 -15.89 20.82
C PHE A 488 14.25 -16.55 20.34
N LYS A 489 14.76 -17.48 21.15
CA LYS A 489 15.85 -18.39 20.75
C LYS A 489 15.31 -19.80 20.57
N LEU A 490 15.80 -20.50 19.55
CA LEU A 490 15.52 -21.92 19.34
C LEU A 490 16.37 -22.75 20.31
N VAL A 491 15.80 -23.81 20.87
CA VAL A 491 16.51 -24.81 21.67
C VAL A 491 16.28 -26.18 21.07
N TYR A 492 17.36 -26.82 20.60
CA TYR A 492 17.40 -28.20 20.16
C TYR A 492 18.84 -28.74 20.30
N PRO A 493 19.06 -29.95 20.84
CA PRO A 493 18.05 -30.82 21.46
C PRO A 493 17.47 -30.20 22.74
N LEU A 494 16.28 -30.65 23.14
CA LEU A 494 15.69 -30.27 24.43
C LEU A 494 16.44 -30.97 25.57
N ILE A 495 16.63 -30.26 26.69
CA ILE A 495 17.32 -30.75 27.89
C ILE A 495 16.44 -30.51 29.14
N GLY A 496 16.82 -31.09 30.27
CA GLY A 496 16.12 -30.96 31.55
C GLY A 496 15.45 -32.25 31.99
N ASP A 497 14.99 -32.29 33.24
CA ASP A 497 14.37 -33.48 33.80
C ASP A 497 13.01 -33.74 33.14
N ASN A 498 12.65 -35.01 32.97
CA ASN A 498 11.38 -35.45 32.39
C ASN A 498 11.15 -35.03 30.93
N VAL A 499 12.22 -34.74 30.17
CA VAL A 499 12.12 -34.31 28.76
C VAL A 499 11.49 -35.36 27.84
N GLU A 500 11.52 -36.64 28.23
CA GLU A 500 10.94 -37.77 27.51
C GLU A 500 9.43 -37.69 27.29
N ILE A 501 8.71 -36.85 28.06
CA ILE A 501 7.28 -36.58 27.81
C ILE A 501 7.06 -35.71 26.59
N VAL A 502 8.08 -34.94 26.18
CA VAL A 502 7.99 -34.04 25.04
C VAL A 502 8.19 -34.87 23.77
N PRO A 503 7.33 -34.70 22.74
CA PRO A 503 7.48 -35.45 21.49
C PRO A 503 8.87 -35.33 20.88
N LYS A 504 9.38 -36.44 20.34
CA LYS A 504 10.70 -36.49 19.70
C LYS A 504 10.79 -35.44 18.58
N ASN A 505 11.97 -34.85 18.40
CA ASN A 505 12.25 -33.80 17.41
C ASN A 505 11.56 -32.44 17.65
N SER A 506 10.92 -32.24 18.81
CA SER A 506 10.38 -30.93 19.17
C SER A 506 11.49 -29.89 19.34
N VAL A 507 11.27 -28.70 18.80
CA VAL A 507 12.16 -27.54 18.99
C VAL A 507 11.51 -26.56 19.96
N GLY A 508 12.29 -26.13 20.95
CA GLY A 508 11.84 -25.25 22.01
C GLY A 508 11.90 -23.77 21.63
N LEU A 509 10.86 -23.03 21.99
CA LEU A 509 10.84 -21.58 22.06
C LEU A 509 11.36 -21.15 23.44
N LYS A 510 12.60 -20.65 23.51
CA LYS A 510 13.16 -20.10 24.74
C LYS A 510 12.87 -18.62 24.87
N VAL A 511 12.29 -18.25 26.01
CA VAL A 511 12.10 -16.87 26.46
C VAL A 511 13.05 -16.61 27.62
N ASP A 512 13.91 -15.60 27.46
CA ASP A 512 14.91 -15.19 28.45
C ASP A 512 15.03 -13.65 28.50
N ARG A 513 16.06 -13.14 29.20
CA ARG A 513 16.31 -11.70 29.33
C ARG A 513 16.52 -10.94 28.02
N GLU A 514 16.83 -11.63 26.92
CA GLU A 514 17.01 -11.04 25.59
C GLU A 514 15.70 -11.00 24.78
N THR A 515 14.64 -11.64 25.28
CA THR A 515 13.30 -11.53 24.69
C THR A 515 12.69 -10.17 25.01
N GLN A 516 12.09 -9.56 24.00
CA GLN A 516 11.30 -8.34 24.12
C GLN A 516 10.00 -8.65 24.86
N SER A 517 9.88 -8.09 26.06
CA SER A 517 8.65 -8.14 26.83
C SER A 517 7.58 -7.23 26.23
N LYS A 518 6.34 -7.54 26.56
CA LYS A 518 5.22 -6.60 26.51
C LYS A 518 5.07 -5.96 27.89
N LYS A 519 4.60 -4.71 27.94
CA LYS A 519 4.36 -3.98 29.18
C LYS A 519 2.86 -3.77 29.38
N MET A 520 2.36 -4.06 30.57
CA MET A 520 1.01 -3.73 31.02
C MET A 520 1.10 -3.16 32.43
N ASN A 521 0.78 -1.88 32.62
CA ASN A 521 0.98 -1.15 33.87
C ASN A 521 2.44 -1.29 34.37
N GLU A 522 2.63 -1.76 35.61
CA GLU A 522 3.93 -1.98 36.26
C GLU A 522 4.48 -3.40 36.03
N LEU A 523 3.93 -4.14 35.06
CA LEU A 523 4.30 -5.54 34.80
C LEU A 523 4.86 -5.73 33.39
N SER A 524 5.93 -6.51 33.30
CA SER A 524 6.45 -7.04 32.04
C SER A 524 5.97 -8.47 31.84
N TYR A 525 5.55 -8.82 30.63
CA TYR A 525 5.05 -10.16 30.36
C TYR A 525 5.45 -10.67 28.98
N ASN A 526 5.39 -11.99 28.85
CA ASN A 526 5.48 -12.67 27.58
C ASN A 526 4.12 -13.30 27.27
N GLU A 527 3.73 -13.27 26.01
CA GLU A 527 2.63 -14.11 25.55
C GLU A 527 2.93 -14.61 24.14
N ASN A 528 2.64 -15.89 23.89
CA ASN A 528 2.70 -16.48 22.55
C ASN A 528 1.34 -17.06 22.23
N LEU A 529 0.66 -16.47 21.24
CA LEU A 529 -0.67 -16.90 20.82
C LEU A 529 -0.52 -18.12 19.90
N ILE A 530 -1.00 -19.26 20.39
CA ILE A 530 -0.96 -20.55 19.70
C ILE A 530 -2.05 -20.58 18.61
N VAL A 531 -3.29 -20.27 19.00
CA VAL A 531 -4.42 -20.23 18.07
C VAL A 531 -5.38 -19.10 18.45
N LYS A 532 -5.99 -18.49 17.42
CA LYS A 532 -7.14 -17.58 17.53
C LYS A 532 -8.16 -17.95 16.47
N ILE A 533 -9.37 -18.36 16.87
CA ILE A 533 -10.43 -18.81 15.98
C ILE A 533 -11.78 -18.23 16.39
N LYS A 534 -12.75 -18.22 15.46
CA LYS A 534 -14.16 -17.98 15.77
C LYS A 534 -14.87 -19.30 16.03
N LEU A 535 -15.60 -19.37 17.13
CA LEU A 535 -16.45 -20.52 17.43
C LEU A 535 -17.69 -20.48 16.53
N LYS A 536 -17.94 -21.56 15.78
CA LYS A 536 -19.02 -21.66 14.79
C LYS A 536 -20.35 -22.08 15.41
N ASN A 537 -20.33 -22.84 16.50
CA ASN A 537 -21.52 -23.29 17.20
C ASN A 537 -21.22 -23.56 18.70
N HIS A 538 -22.28 -23.69 19.51
CA HIS A 538 -22.18 -23.85 20.96
C HIS A 538 -21.57 -25.20 21.41
N LYS A 539 -21.43 -26.16 20.48
CA LYS A 539 -20.84 -27.48 20.72
C LYS A 539 -19.33 -27.51 20.48
N GLU A 540 -18.77 -26.49 19.84
CA GLU A 540 -17.33 -26.43 19.63
C GLU A 540 -16.58 -26.20 20.94
N ARG A 541 -15.48 -26.91 21.09
CA ARG A 541 -14.58 -26.93 22.24
C ARG A 541 -13.17 -26.86 21.68
N VAL A 542 -12.30 -26.09 22.32
CA VAL A 542 -10.92 -25.92 21.87
C VAL A 542 -10.01 -26.47 22.95
N LYS A 543 -9.47 -27.66 22.69
CA LYS A 543 -8.46 -28.29 23.53
C LYS A 543 -7.10 -27.82 23.04
N THR A 544 -6.32 -27.18 23.90
CA THR A 544 -4.94 -26.77 23.61
C THR A 544 -4.01 -27.42 24.62
N SER A 545 -2.83 -27.86 24.18
CA SER A 545 -1.77 -28.30 25.09
C SER A 545 -0.41 -27.75 24.65
N VAL A 546 0.53 -27.68 25.58
CA VAL A 546 1.93 -27.28 25.33
C VAL A 546 2.83 -27.88 26.40
N TYR A 547 4.08 -28.14 26.06
CA TYR A 547 5.09 -28.56 27.04
C TYR A 547 5.87 -27.35 27.51
N ALA A 548 6.05 -27.21 28.81
CA ALA A 548 6.76 -26.10 29.43
C ALA A 548 7.90 -26.60 30.33
N TYR A 549 9.04 -25.91 30.25
CA TYR A 549 10.18 -26.06 31.15
C TYR A 549 10.55 -24.70 31.73
N VAL A 550 10.79 -24.64 33.03
CA VAL A 550 11.21 -23.43 33.73
C VAL A 550 12.55 -23.71 34.40
N SER A 551 13.57 -22.89 34.16
CA SER A 551 14.89 -23.10 34.77
C SER A 551 14.87 -22.88 36.29
N ASN A 552 15.78 -23.53 37.01
CA ASN A 552 15.85 -23.49 38.48
C ASN A 552 16.00 -22.07 39.04
N ASP A 553 16.75 -21.22 38.36
CA ASP A 553 17.03 -19.83 38.73
C ASP A 553 15.97 -18.83 38.24
N PHE A 554 14.90 -19.29 37.57
CA PHE A 554 13.86 -18.42 37.03
C PHE A 554 13.11 -17.67 38.14
N ASN A 555 13.07 -16.34 38.02
CA ASN A 555 12.45 -15.43 38.99
C ASN A 555 11.18 -14.71 38.47
N GLY A 556 10.61 -15.15 37.35
CA GLY A 556 9.28 -14.72 36.93
C GLY A 556 8.16 -15.55 37.59
N GLU A 557 6.92 -15.18 37.28
CA GLU A 557 5.71 -15.76 37.88
C GLU A 557 4.67 -16.17 36.82
N LYS A 558 3.68 -16.96 37.25
CA LYS A 558 2.46 -17.29 36.48
C LYS A 558 2.73 -17.90 35.10
N VAL A 559 3.74 -18.76 34.98
CA VAL A 559 4.00 -19.56 33.77
C VAL A 559 2.81 -20.48 33.54
N ARG A 560 2.08 -20.28 32.44
CA ARG A 560 0.82 -20.98 32.18
C ARG A 560 0.49 -21.10 30.69
N LEU A 561 -0.41 -22.04 30.38
CA LEU A 561 -1.23 -22.04 29.18
C LEU A 561 -2.59 -21.45 29.55
N GLY A 562 -3.08 -20.46 28.79
CA GLY A 562 -4.34 -19.78 29.08
C GLY A 562 -5.26 -19.71 27.87
N GLY A 563 -6.56 -19.87 28.11
CA GLY A 563 -7.64 -19.63 27.17
C GLY A 563 -8.33 -18.30 27.50
N SER A 564 -8.78 -17.59 26.47
CA SER A 564 -9.58 -16.37 26.65
C SER A 564 -10.62 -16.18 25.56
N THR A 565 -11.84 -15.88 25.97
CA THR A 565 -12.95 -15.39 25.15
C THR A 565 -13.92 -14.62 26.05
N LYS A 566 -14.93 -13.96 25.51
CA LYS A 566 -15.84 -13.10 26.28
C LYS A 566 -16.52 -13.86 27.42
N ASN A 567 -17.08 -15.03 27.13
CA ASN A 567 -17.71 -15.92 28.10
C ASN A 567 -17.06 -17.31 28.07
N ILE A 568 -15.87 -17.41 28.64
CA ILE A 568 -15.11 -18.67 28.66
C ILE A 568 -15.74 -19.69 29.61
N GLY A 569 -15.96 -20.90 29.11
CA GLY A 569 -16.26 -22.09 29.93
C GLY A 569 -15.06 -23.03 29.99
N GLY A 570 -15.00 -23.83 31.05
CA GLY A 570 -13.90 -24.78 31.34
C GLY A 570 -12.72 -24.15 32.09
N ASN A 571 -11.57 -24.82 32.08
CA ASN A 571 -10.37 -24.37 32.79
C ASN A 571 -9.69 -23.25 31.99
N SER A 572 -9.85 -22.00 32.43
CA SER A 572 -9.33 -20.84 31.71
C SER A 572 -7.80 -20.77 31.65
N ALA A 573 -7.11 -21.52 32.50
CA ALA A 573 -5.67 -21.69 32.45
C ALA A 573 -5.20 -22.95 33.17
N ASP A 574 -4.06 -23.45 32.73
CA ASP A 574 -3.28 -24.49 33.40
C ASP A 574 -1.87 -23.95 33.68
N TYR A 575 -1.43 -24.08 34.94
CA TYR A 575 -0.25 -23.42 35.48
C TYR A 575 0.89 -24.42 35.68
N TYR A 576 2.10 -24.00 35.32
CA TYR A 576 3.31 -24.73 35.65
C TYR A 576 3.52 -24.75 37.18
N ASP A 577 3.74 -25.93 37.75
CA ASP A 577 4.06 -26.07 39.17
C ASP A 577 5.47 -25.53 39.44
N SER A 578 5.52 -24.33 40.01
CA SER A 578 6.75 -23.60 40.30
C SER A 578 7.60 -24.24 41.42
N LYS A 579 7.07 -25.24 42.14
CA LYS A 579 7.85 -26.05 43.09
C LYS A 579 8.73 -27.09 42.39
N ARG A 580 8.45 -27.38 41.12
CA ARG A 580 9.11 -28.40 40.30
C ARG A 580 9.85 -27.79 39.10
N LYS A 581 10.51 -26.64 39.31
CA LYS A 581 11.43 -26.04 38.31
C LYS A 581 12.54 -27.04 37.96
N GLY A 582 13.08 -26.92 36.76
CA GLY A 582 14.04 -27.87 36.20
C GLY A 582 13.42 -29.12 35.57
N THR A 583 12.09 -29.27 35.65
CA THR A 583 11.36 -30.42 35.09
C THR A 583 10.36 -29.99 34.01
N TRP A 584 10.26 -30.77 32.93
CA TRP A 584 9.23 -30.59 31.90
C TRP A 584 7.84 -30.99 32.41
N GLN A 585 6.85 -30.13 32.13
CA GLN A 585 5.44 -30.34 32.47
C GLN A 585 4.57 -30.10 31.23
N LYS A 586 3.53 -30.90 31.04
CA LYS A 586 2.54 -30.71 29.98
C LYS A 586 1.37 -29.90 30.54
N LEU A 587 1.10 -28.74 29.94
CA LEU A 587 -0.02 -27.89 30.29
C LEU A 587 -1.16 -28.11 29.29
N THR A 588 -2.40 -28.27 29.76
CA THR A 588 -3.58 -28.54 28.92
C THR A 588 -4.78 -27.72 29.38
N ILE A 589 -5.46 -27.09 28.44
CA ILE A 589 -6.75 -26.43 28.65
C ILE A 589 -7.79 -26.99 27.68
N ASN A 590 -9.04 -27.05 28.10
CA ASN A 590 -10.17 -27.38 27.24
C ASN A 590 -11.30 -26.40 27.51
N ASN A 591 -11.55 -25.52 26.54
CA ASN A 591 -12.44 -24.38 26.71
C ASN A 591 -13.51 -24.30 25.63
N TRP A 592 -14.58 -23.58 25.95
CA TRP A 592 -15.58 -23.14 24.99
C TRP A 592 -15.97 -21.70 25.27
N GLY A 593 -16.77 -21.14 24.36
CA GLY A 593 -17.23 -19.78 24.42
C GLY A 593 -18.57 -19.58 23.73
N THR A 594 -18.92 -18.33 23.53
CA THR A 594 -20.11 -17.94 22.77
C THR A 594 -19.85 -18.12 21.27
N VAL A 595 -20.91 -18.46 20.54
CA VAL A 595 -20.86 -18.52 19.08
C VAL A 595 -20.52 -17.15 18.50
N GLY A 596 -19.64 -17.12 17.50
CA GLY A 596 -19.19 -15.89 16.83
C GLY A 596 -18.07 -15.12 17.57
N ASP A 597 -17.87 -15.37 18.87
CA ASP A 597 -16.79 -14.76 19.63
C ASP A 597 -15.43 -15.34 19.23
N ALA A 598 -14.40 -14.49 19.30
CA ALA A 598 -13.01 -14.92 19.15
C ALA A 598 -12.58 -15.71 20.40
N TYR A 599 -12.13 -16.94 20.19
CA TYR A 599 -11.42 -17.74 21.17
C TYR A 599 -9.91 -17.65 20.90
N ILE A 600 -9.12 -17.48 21.96
CA ILE A 600 -7.66 -17.43 21.90
C ILE A 600 -7.09 -18.42 22.90
N SER A 601 -6.06 -19.19 22.52
CA SER A 601 -5.17 -19.86 23.46
C SER A 601 -3.74 -19.34 23.33
N LYS A 602 -3.08 -19.19 24.48
CA LYS A 602 -1.75 -18.58 24.56
C LYS A 602 -0.92 -19.10 25.71
N THR A 603 0.38 -19.17 25.52
CA THR A 603 1.32 -19.27 26.65
C THR A 603 1.52 -17.89 27.27
N PHE A 604 1.81 -17.84 28.57
CA PHE A 604 1.95 -16.58 29.29
C PHE A 604 2.84 -16.75 30.52
N PHE A 605 3.62 -15.72 30.84
CA PHE A 605 4.23 -15.52 32.16
C PHE A 605 4.44 -14.03 32.42
N THR A 606 4.62 -13.67 33.69
CA THR A 606 4.84 -12.30 34.14
C THR A 606 6.17 -12.14 34.86
N PHE A 607 6.74 -10.94 34.77
CA PHE A 607 7.82 -10.45 35.60
C PHE A 607 7.32 -9.14 36.24
N PRO A 608 6.79 -9.22 37.48
CA PRO A 608 6.26 -8.06 38.20
C PRO A 608 7.33 -6.99 38.45
N ASP A 609 6.89 -5.75 38.68
CA ASP A 609 7.72 -4.61 39.08
C ASP A 609 8.91 -4.33 38.13
N ALA A 610 8.72 -4.62 36.84
CA ALA A 610 9.76 -4.52 35.83
C ALA A 610 9.23 -3.93 34.52
N GLU A 611 10.01 -3.04 33.91
CA GLU A 611 9.69 -2.43 32.62
C GLU A 611 10.08 -3.30 31.42
N ASP A 612 11.07 -4.18 31.59
CA ASP A 612 11.52 -5.14 30.60
C ASP A 612 12.08 -6.42 31.24
N PHE A 613 12.57 -7.35 30.43
CA PHE A 613 13.18 -8.60 30.90
C PHE A 613 14.69 -8.52 31.15
N LYS A 614 15.35 -7.36 31.10
CA LYS A 614 16.82 -7.29 31.24
C LYS A 614 17.33 -7.87 32.55
N ASN A 615 16.53 -7.75 33.62
CA ASN A 615 16.83 -8.27 34.96
C ASN A 615 16.21 -9.64 35.25
N LEU A 616 15.59 -10.28 34.26
CA LEU A 616 15.05 -11.63 34.37
C LEU A 616 16.21 -12.64 34.55
N LYS A 617 16.14 -13.44 35.60
CA LYS A 617 17.00 -14.61 35.81
C LYS A 617 16.33 -15.84 35.22
N GLY A 618 17.14 -16.81 34.81
CA GLY A 618 16.64 -18.03 34.19
C GLY A 618 15.91 -17.82 32.87
N TYR A 619 15.11 -18.81 32.50
CA TYR A 619 14.37 -18.83 31.25
C TYR A 619 13.18 -19.80 31.31
N VAL A 620 12.24 -19.61 30.39
CA VAL A 620 11.15 -20.55 30.13
C VAL A 620 11.30 -21.10 28.72
N ILE A 621 11.11 -22.40 28.53
CA ILE A 621 11.01 -23.04 27.22
C ILE A 621 9.59 -23.55 27.04
N PHE A 622 8.93 -23.14 25.96
CA PHE A 622 7.70 -23.77 25.49
C PHE A 622 8.01 -24.64 24.28
N ALA A 623 7.44 -25.84 24.19
CA ALA A 623 7.66 -26.75 23.09
C ALA A 623 6.36 -27.46 22.69
N HIS A 624 6.27 -27.77 21.40
CA HIS A 624 5.25 -28.63 20.81
C HIS A 624 3.81 -28.27 21.23
N PRO A 625 3.33 -27.04 20.95
CA PRO A 625 1.94 -26.72 21.18
C PRO A 625 1.06 -27.51 20.22
N ASP A 626 -0.04 -28.06 20.72
CA ASP A 626 -1.07 -28.74 19.93
C ASP A 626 -2.43 -28.13 20.24
N PHE A 627 -3.32 -28.05 19.25
CA PHE A 627 -4.69 -27.65 19.47
C PHE A 627 -5.67 -28.40 18.56
N LYS A 628 -6.86 -28.67 19.10
CA LYS A 628 -7.94 -29.37 18.39
C LYS A 628 -9.25 -28.65 18.65
N VAL A 629 -10.03 -28.49 17.59
CA VAL A 629 -11.44 -28.09 17.70
C VAL A 629 -12.26 -29.38 17.74
N LEU A 630 -12.91 -29.62 18.87
CA LEU A 630 -13.72 -30.79 19.13
C LEU A 630 -15.18 -30.38 19.13
N ASN A 631 -16.06 -31.24 18.63
CA ASN A 631 -17.48 -31.14 18.92
C ASN A 631 -17.77 -31.95 20.17
N TYR A 632 -18.59 -31.39 21.05
CA TYR A 632 -19.05 -32.09 22.23
C TYR A 632 -19.78 -33.39 21.89
N ASP A 633 -19.30 -34.46 22.50
CA ASP A 633 -19.84 -35.81 22.45
C ASP A 633 -19.83 -36.38 23.88
N PRO A 634 -21.00 -36.58 24.52
CA PRO A 634 -21.07 -37.09 25.88
C PRO A 634 -20.50 -38.51 26.05
N ARG A 635 -20.21 -39.24 24.95
CA ARG A 635 -19.55 -40.55 24.99
C ARG A 635 -18.03 -40.45 25.04
N ASN A 636 -17.47 -39.29 24.68
CA ASN A 636 -16.03 -39.06 24.61
C ASN A 636 -15.60 -37.98 25.61
N PRO A 637 -14.95 -38.36 26.74
CA PRO A 637 -14.49 -37.41 27.76
C PRO A 637 -13.51 -36.37 27.24
N GLU A 638 -12.82 -36.65 26.14
CA GLU A 638 -11.93 -35.66 25.54
C GLU A 638 -12.68 -34.41 25.05
N SER A 639 -13.96 -34.55 24.71
CA SER A 639 -14.77 -33.48 24.15
C SER A 639 -15.47 -32.60 25.19
N TYR A 640 -15.52 -33.02 26.47
CA TYR A 640 -16.30 -32.31 27.51
C TYR A 640 -15.57 -32.04 28.82
N THR A 641 -14.46 -32.72 29.09
CA THR A 641 -13.72 -32.54 30.34
C THR A 641 -12.86 -31.28 30.27
N SER A 642 -12.99 -30.42 31.27
CA SER A 642 -12.13 -29.24 31.43
C SER A 642 -10.86 -29.53 32.22
N SER A 643 -10.88 -30.53 33.11
CA SER A 643 -9.77 -30.95 33.97
C SER A 643 -8.98 -32.12 33.39
N THR A 644 -7.74 -32.31 33.84
CA THR A 644 -6.97 -33.52 33.57
C THR A 644 -7.70 -34.76 34.11
N TYR A 645 -7.82 -35.79 33.27
CA TYR A 645 -8.54 -37.02 33.57
C TYR A 645 -7.82 -38.24 32.98
N ILE A 646 -8.10 -39.41 33.53
CA ILE A 646 -7.70 -40.70 32.96
C ILE A 646 -8.90 -41.25 32.18
N ARG A 647 -8.71 -41.54 30.89
CA ARG A 647 -9.76 -42.15 30.07
C ARG A 647 -10.00 -43.58 30.55
N GLU A 648 -11.20 -43.84 31.06
CA GLU A 648 -11.61 -45.17 31.54
C GLU A 648 -12.44 -45.87 30.47
N TYR A 649 -11.87 -46.90 29.84
CA TYR A 649 -12.59 -47.77 28.92
C TYR A 649 -11.86 -49.13 28.79
N PRO A 650 -12.56 -50.27 28.98
CA PRO A 650 -13.97 -50.40 29.37
C PRO A 650 -14.25 -49.80 30.77
N LEU A 651 -15.53 -49.53 31.06
CA LEU A 651 -15.93 -49.03 32.38
C LEU A 651 -15.78 -50.12 33.44
N VAL A 652 -15.37 -49.74 34.65
CA VAL A 652 -15.23 -50.61 35.82
C VAL A 652 -16.40 -50.44 36.80
N GLY A 653 -16.55 -51.35 37.75
CA GLY A 653 -17.59 -51.27 38.80
C GLY A 653 -18.78 -52.20 38.55
N GLU A 654 -19.56 -52.41 39.60
CA GLU A 654 -20.82 -53.12 39.50
C GLU A 654 -21.81 -52.32 38.65
N ASN A 655 -22.83 -52.98 38.11
CA ASN A 655 -23.95 -52.38 37.36
C ASN A 655 -23.61 -51.41 36.20
N TYR A 656 -22.37 -51.41 35.67
CA TYR A 656 -21.94 -50.50 34.58
C TYR A 656 -22.82 -50.57 33.31
N SER A 657 -23.60 -51.64 33.14
CA SER A 657 -24.57 -51.81 32.06
C SER A 657 -25.68 -50.74 32.02
N ILE A 658 -25.88 -49.96 33.10
CA ILE A 658 -26.78 -48.80 33.07
C ILE A 658 -26.23 -47.63 32.23
N VAL A 659 -24.91 -47.62 31.99
CA VAL A 659 -24.24 -46.60 31.17
C VAL A 659 -24.36 -47.01 29.70
N PRO A 660 -24.74 -46.09 28.78
CA PRO A 660 -24.88 -46.43 27.37
C PRO A 660 -23.64 -47.09 26.75
N THR A 661 -23.86 -48.09 25.89
CA THR A 661 -22.79 -48.82 25.20
C THR A 661 -21.86 -47.88 24.42
N GLY A 662 -20.55 -48.08 24.55
CA GLY A 662 -19.53 -47.30 23.82
C GLY A 662 -19.11 -45.99 24.50
N VAL A 663 -19.65 -45.67 25.69
CA VAL A 663 -19.22 -44.52 26.50
C VAL A 663 -17.88 -44.81 27.17
N ALA A 664 -16.95 -43.86 27.09
CA ALA A 664 -15.75 -43.83 27.93
C ALA A 664 -15.93 -42.87 29.11
N GLY A 665 -15.42 -43.26 30.28
CA GLY A 665 -15.47 -42.46 31.50
C GLY A 665 -14.30 -41.49 31.62
N ALA A 666 -14.50 -40.38 32.33
CA ALA A 666 -13.42 -39.53 32.82
C ALA A 666 -13.14 -39.87 34.29
N ARG A 667 -12.07 -40.61 34.56
CA ARG A 667 -11.66 -40.93 35.93
C ARG A 667 -10.80 -39.82 36.50
N TYR A 668 -11.13 -39.40 37.72
CA TYR A 668 -10.38 -38.42 38.49
C TYR A 668 -9.80 -39.10 39.71
N ASP A 669 -8.55 -38.79 40.04
CA ASP A 669 -7.83 -39.40 41.15
C ASP A 669 -6.99 -38.35 41.90
N ARG A 670 -6.08 -38.79 42.78
CA ARG A 670 -5.17 -37.91 43.53
C ARG A 670 -4.27 -37.01 42.65
N THR A 671 -4.16 -37.31 41.35
CA THR A 671 -3.38 -36.53 40.39
C THR A 671 -4.22 -35.46 39.69
N THR A 672 -5.55 -35.51 39.82
CA THR A 672 -6.45 -34.48 39.29
C THR A 672 -6.26 -33.16 40.03
N GLU A 673 -6.14 -32.09 39.26
CA GLU A 673 -6.10 -30.72 39.78
C GLU A 673 -7.35 -30.41 40.62
N GLY A 674 -7.14 -29.78 41.77
CA GLY A 674 -8.20 -29.34 42.66
C GLY A 674 -7.89 -27.98 43.28
N MET A 675 -8.93 -27.34 43.76
CA MET A 675 -8.88 -26.04 44.41
C MET A 675 -9.12 -26.22 45.91
N GLN A 676 -8.36 -25.48 46.71
CA GLN A 676 -8.66 -25.32 48.12
C GLN A 676 -9.67 -24.19 48.29
N TRP A 677 -10.80 -24.48 48.91
CA TRP A 677 -11.79 -23.50 49.33
C TRP A 677 -12.05 -23.68 50.82
N ARG A 678 -11.54 -22.72 51.62
CA ARG A 678 -11.46 -22.86 53.09
C ARG A 678 -10.74 -24.16 53.45
N ASP A 679 -11.42 -25.05 54.17
CA ASP A 679 -10.88 -26.33 54.62
C ASP A 679 -11.21 -27.49 53.66
N LEU A 680 -11.84 -27.21 52.51
CA LEU A 680 -12.24 -28.21 51.53
C LEU A 680 -11.31 -28.18 50.31
N TYR A 681 -10.71 -29.34 50.00
CA TYR A 681 -10.11 -29.58 48.69
C TYR A 681 -11.18 -30.16 47.77
N HIS A 682 -11.42 -29.52 46.63
CA HIS A 682 -12.45 -29.94 45.68
C HIS A 682 -11.95 -29.83 44.25
N SER A 683 -12.43 -30.72 43.38
CA SER A 683 -12.28 -30.57 41.93
C SER A 683 -13.66 -30.36 41.33
N THR A 684 -13.79 -29.46 40.36
CA THR A 684 -15.05 -29.20 39.66
C THR A 684 -14.78 -29.20 38.17
N THR A 685 -15.37 -30.16 37.47
CA THR A 685 -15.36 -30.18 36.01
C THR A 685 -16.66 -29.58 35.52
N VAL A 686 -16.58 -28.44 34.83
CA VAL A 686 -17.72 -27.92 34.08
C VAL A 686 -17.81 -28.70 32.78
N TYR A 687 -18.97 -29.30 32.52
CA TYR A 687 -19.20 -30.14 31.32
C TYR A 687 -19.85 -29.35 30.18
N TRP A 688 -20.70 -28.38 30.52
CA TRP A 688 -21.51 -27.64 29.55
C TRP A 688 -21.98 -26.29 30.12
N SER A 689 -22.43 -25.38 29.26
CA SER A 689 -23.20 -24.20 29.65
C SER A 689 -24.14 -23.79 28.52
N LEU A 690 -25.32 -23.28 28.88
CA LEU A 690 -26.36 -22.83 27.96
C LEU A 690 -26.73 -21.38 28.25
N ASP A 691 -26.99 -20.60 27.21
CA ASP A 691 -27.67 -19.32 27.33
C ASP A 691 -29.19 -19.59 27.39
N VAL A 692 -29.86 -19.08 28.42
CA VAL A 692 -31.28 -19.31 28.71
C VAL A 692 -32.02 -18.00 28.90
N GLU A 693 -33.31 -17.98 28.58
CA GLU A 693 -34.23 -16.90 28.89
C GLU A 693 -34.95 -17.17 30.22
N ALA A 694 -35.64 -16.15 30.75
CA ALA A 694 -36.47 -16.31 31.94
C ALA A 694 -37.62 -17.29 31.66
N GLY A 695 -37.80 -18.29 32.52
CA GLY A 695 -38.83 -19.33 32.38
C GLY A 695 -38.36 -20.63 31.69
N ASP A 696 -37.16 -20.66 31.11
CA ASP A 696 -36.63 -21.86 30.48
C ASP A 696 -36.41 -23.00 31.49
N SER A 697 -36.87 -24.21 31.16
CA SER A 697 -36.58 -25.41 31.93
C SER A 697 -35.23 -26.00 31.53
N VAL A 698 -34.32 -26.15 32.49
CA VAL A 698 -32.98 -26.70 32.28
C VAL A 698 -32.86 -28.05 32.97
N PHE A 699 -32.29 -29.03 32.26
CA PHE A 699 -32.07 -30.39 32.74
C PHE A 699 -30.65 -30.84 32.43
N SER A 700 -30.02 -31.51 33.39
CA SER A 700 -28.71 -32.15 33.21
C SER A 700 -28.67 -33.51 33.91
N SER A 701 -27.90 -34.43 33.36
CA SER A 701 -27.67 -35.74 33.96
C SER A 701 -26.24 -36.24 33.71
N VAL A 702 -25.72 -37.05 34.64
CA VAL A 702 -24.42 -37.69 34.52
C VAL A 702 -24.43 -39.06 35.19
N TYR A 703 -23.80 -40.04 34.57
CA TYR A 703 -23.50 -41.31 35.23
C TYR A 703 -22.22 -41.14 36.06
N CYS A 704 -22.33 -41.38 37.37
CA CYS A 704 -21.25 -41.19 38.33
C CYS A 704 -20.90 -42.52 38.98
N TYR A 705 -19.60 -42.80 39.10
CA TYR A 705 -19.04 -43.93 39.82
C TYR A 705 -18.07 -43.40 40.87
N VAL A 706 -18.18 -43.90 42.10
CA VAL A 706 -17.25 -43.59 43.19
C VAL A 706 -16.62 -44.91 43.64
N SER A 707 -15.28 -44.99 43.60
CA SER A 707 -14.57 -46.21 43.94
C SER A 707 -14.70 -46.56 45.43
N PRO A 708 -14.63 -47.85 45.81
CA PRO A 708 -14.72 -48.28 47.21
C PRO A 708 -13.69 -47.61 48.14
N ASP A 709 -12.51 -47.29 47.61
CA ASP A 709 -11.39 -46.65 48.32
C ASP A 709 -11.44 -45.12 48.32
N PHE A 710 -12.46 -44.50 47.70
CA PHE A 710 -12.60 -43.05 47.68
C PHE A 710 -12.77 -42.49 49.10
N ASN A 711 -11.87 -41.61 49.52
CA ASN A 711 -11.84 -41.00 50.85
C ASN A 711 -12.43 -39.59 50.91
N GLY A 712 -12.99 -39.08 49.82
CA GLY A 712 -13.67 -37.79 49.79
C GLY A 712 -15.07 -37.83 50.42
N SER A 713 -15.59 -36.66 50.78
CA SER A 713 -16.84 -36.52 51.54
C SER A 713 -18.07 -36.14 50.69
N ASP A 714 -17.91 -35.82 49.40
CA ASP A 714 -19.00 -35.41 48.51
C ASP A 714 -18.66 -35.71 47.04
N ALA A 715 -19.66 -36.11 46.27
CA ALA A 715 -19.62 -36.24 44.81
C ALA A 715 -21.02 -35.91 44.27
N LYS A 716 -21.14 -34.95 43.35
CA LYS A 716 -22.45 -34.41 42.94
C LYS A 716 -22.46 -33.82 41.54
N LEU A 717 -23.67 -33.78 40.96
CA LEU A 717 -24.04 -32.96 39.82
C LEU A 717 -24.75 -31.69 40.30
N GLU A 718 -24.42 -30.55 39.72
CA GLU A 718 -24.99 -29.24 40.07
C GLU A 718 -25.26 -28.41 38.81
N LEU A 719 -26.47 -27.83 38.72
CA LEU A 719 -26.81 -26.74 37.82
C LEU A 719 -26.46 -25.42 38.53
N ARG A 720 -25.61 -24.60 37.91
CA ARG A 720 -25.19 -23.29 38.44
C ARG A 720 -25.86 -22.16 37.65
N GLY A 721 -25.90 -20.96 38.20
CA GLY A 721 -26.53 -19.79 37.55
C GLY A 721 -27.86 -19.39 38.20
N LYS A 722 -28.66 -18.62 37.47
CA LYS A 722 -29.91 -18.03 37.97
C LYS A 722 -31.08 -18.98 37.75
N VAL A 723 -31.04 -20.10 38.47
CA VAL A 723 -32.01 -21.20 38.38
C VAL A 723 -32.59 -21.54 39.74
N SER A 724 -33.89 -21.84 39.79
CA SER A 724 -34.59 -22.34 40.97
C SER A 724 -35.10 -23.76 40.76
N GLY A 725 -35.26 -24.54 41.84
CA GLY A 725 -35.70 -25.93 41.80
C GLY A 725 -34.66 -26.94 42.32
N GLN A 726 -34.71 -28.18 41.83
CA GLN A 726 -33.78 -29.26 42.23
C GLN A 726 -32.47 -29.17 41.43
N THR A 727 -31.65 -28.17 41.76
CA THR A 727 -30.43 -27.86 41.03
C THR A 727 -29.23 -28.72 41.40
N VAL A 728 -29.31 -29.57 42.43
CA VAL A 728 -28.21 -30.43 42.90
C VAL A 728 -28.67 -31.87 43.07
N SER A 729 -27.86 -32.82 42.61
CA SER A 729 -28.03 -34.26 42.81
C SER A 729 -26.73 -34.86 43.34
N ARG A 730 -26.77 -35.46 44.54
CA ARG A 730 -25.59 -35.99 45.22
C ARG A 730 -25.54 -37.51 45.11
N TYR A 731 -24.34 -38.04 44.94
CA TYR A 731 -24.07 -39.47 44.99
C TYR A 731 -24.18 -39.96 46.45
N ASN A 732 -24.88 -41.07 46.65
CA ASN A 732 -24.96 -41.73 47.95
C ASN A 732 -23.66 -42.50 48.23
N LEU A 733 -22.80 -42.00 49.12
CA LEU A 733 -21.52 -42.63 49.44
C LEU A 733 -21.61 -44.02 50.08
N ASN A 734 -22.81 -44.48 50.46
CA ASN A 734 -23.03 -45.88 50.86
C ASN A 734 -23.08 -46.84 49.65
N ALA A 735 -23.25 -46.32 48.42
CA ALA A 735 -23.32 -47.10 47.18
C ALA A 735 -21.98 -47.14 46.42
N LYS A 736 -20.86 -46.83 47.07
CA LYS A 736 -19.52 -46.90 46.44
C LYS A 736 -19.30 -48.26 45.80
N GLY A 737 -18.71 -48.27 44.60
CA GLY A 737 -18.55 -49.47 43.79
C GLY A 737 -19.63 -49.66 42.72
N GLU A 738 -20.71 -48.86 42.75
CA GLU A 738 -21.80 -48.88 41.76
C GLU A 738 -21.85 -47.60 40.92
N TRP A 739 -22.33 -47.70 39.68
CA TRP A 739 -22.72 -46.55 38.87
C TRP A 739 -24.11 -46.05 39.28
N VAL A 740 -24.25 -44.72 39.36
CA VAL A 740 -25.52 -44.05 39.69
C VAL A 740 -25.77 -42.92 38.68
N LEU A 741 -27.00 -42.83 38.17
CA LEU A 741 -27.43 -41.70 37.33
C LEU A 741 -27.84 -40.52 38.22
N LEU A 742 -27.03 -39.48 38.23
CA LEU A 742 -27.35 -38.21 38.89
C LEU A 742 -28.13 -37.31 37.91
N GLN A 743 -29.17 -36.64 38.39
CA GLN A 743 -30.04 -35.78 37.57
C GLN A 743 -30.39 -34.50 38.31
N ALA A 744 -30.22 -33.35 37.66
CA ALA A 744 -30.56 -32.04 38.18
C ALA A 744 -31.51 -31.32 37.22
N ARG A 745 -32.53 -30.64 37.76
CA ARG A 745 -33.55 -29.92 37.00
C ARG A 745 -33.89 -28.60 37.67
N GLY A 746 -33.89 -27.51 36.90
CA GLY A 746 -34.28 -26.20 37.38
C GLY A 746 -35.05 -25.40 36.33
N VAL A 747 -35.61 -24.27 36.76
CA VAL A 747 -36.21 -23.26 35.88
C VAL A 747 -35.40 -21.98 36.00
N SER A 748 -35.02 -21.41 34.87
CA SER A 748 -34.30 -20.15 34.79
C SER A 748 -35.16 -19.00 35.32
N THR A 749 -34.65 -18.23 36.28
CA THR A 749 -35.37 -17.12 36.91
C THR A 749 -35.19 -15.80 36.16
N GLU A 750 -34.13 -15.66 35.38
CA GLU A 750 -33.84 -14.49 34.55
C GLU A 750 -32.96 -14.88 33.36
N LYS A 751 -32.89 -14.03 32.34
CA LYS A 751 -31.99 -14.24 31.21
C LYS A 751 -30.54 -14.35 31.70
N GLY A 752 -29.85 -15.43 31.35
CA GLY A 752 -28.49 -15.66 31.82
C GLY A 752 -27.88 -16.96 31.31
N ARG A 753 -26.75 -17.35 31.92
CA ARG A 753 -26.12 -18.65 31.68
C ARG A 753 -26.40 -19.61 32.82
N VAL A 754 -26.65 -20.86 32.44
CA VAL A 754 -26.80 -22.02 33.33
C VAL A 754 -25.72 -23.06 33.02
#